data_AF-A0A286EHG0-F1
#
_entry.id   AF-A0A286EHG0-F1
#
_cell.length_a   1.000
_cell.length_b   1.000
_cell.length_c   1.000
_cell.angle_alpha   90.00
_cell.angle_beta   90.00
_cell.angle_gamma   90.00
#
_symmetry.space_group_name_H-M   'P 1'
#
loop_
_entity.id
_entity.type
_entity.pdbx_description
1 polymer ?
#
loop_
_entity_poly.entity_id
_entity_poly.type
_entity_poly.pdbx_seq_one_letter_code
_entity_poly.pdbx_strand_id
1 'polypeptide(L)'
;MILSRHRRYPVLLLVAALTVTGTAVLAGTGAAAAAALDPLGPQGMNLTQAFTVTKGSASTVIAYVEGGINWQLPEASGLVDHIYINALETPVPCATVTCRRTYPSTPLDDDANHDGIVNIHDWDNDPRVHDSNGNGYLDPEDLIVAFDTGLQATMDHDGDGYPGDISGYDFYDNQPDPATVDATYSHSDDQMLNTLSMCPACMIMPVKAGAEALDATDTLAKAWLYAAQAGASVVTSVTADLGYSTFMRQTIAALTKRGVAMVDASNDFDSTDHQGGMYWPGVVPGNGAVADSSNTKWIRADETSWGTHNMFSVAGQGSTSASTSALGGLFGLVMSWGQHEYAVGHLSQPFTGEQAIQVLRATAKPVTDTSLAWPGAPGDWSLQYGYGIPDMYAALQSITAAGSSSVPAGTLAPTAAITSPDWYALFDPQSQASVPVAGSIHAAAGQSWQYTLEMGLGAQPGSFTPVATGTGSGDWQGNLGNFSTASVPKSFWNATFAVSQTKDLPTSEQYAVTLRLRVTDTSGRVGMDRRAINVHHDATLLAGFPLRTSSSGESQPALVDLNGTGRQDLIFGTTDGQVQAIDPATGAELPGWPVSTKPVSVLNPEPGVDPGHEPILADVAVGDLFNTGHQDIVATTIDGSVYAWDDHGQLLPGWPKTLDTGVSAPPIPRPKLSYTRLPTKGAVAAPVLVDLNGDGQLDIVQAAWDGRLHAWNAAGQDLPGWPVKVDFPTPPSVPSGYSLVDDQKLDATPAVAYLDGRNKPPSLVIRSQYTMIQGAGIQPLGYSFTFAYNADGSLRTGWPVRLQSIIEFYGSAQEFITEGTSSVVSADVNNSGRDSVAVSPDFGVPFLLNGAGQTTTTYAAVGPGLSQFLEPGGLQNILSGPRFPDVPAAFTTSGAFGKLAGSLKYAQSESGAISLALSELGNNTGNGIDEYESVYNANGGGTSFGFPATRQGLGFLSSPIFVDTDGFGLGGVIEGGDSSAVMGYNALGTPASGFPKFTTGWNVFAPAAGDLLGNGHTDIVTTTREGYLFAWSTAGKASGNDQWWRWQHDERNTGNYGTVTRPPGAVRSLSWSPGATTASFLAPGSTWYAGTPAAYLVTAQPSGVTTRVSASAAAGSTQRVAVPKGSTAVSIQAVNSAGLLGLPASG
;
A
#
# COMPACT_ATOMS: atom_id res chain seq x y z
N MET A 1 -42.29 1.55 51.45
CA MET A 1 -43.62 2.04 50.99
C MET A 1 -43.46 3.51 50.63
N ILE A 2 -43.59 3.84 49.34
CA ILE A 2 -43.87 5.18 48.75
C ILE A 2 -42.92 6.36 49.11
N LEU A 3 -42.16 6.75 48.07
CA LEU A 3 -41.72 8.07 47.57
C LEU A 3 -40.93 9.08 48.45
N SER A 4 -39.73 9.45 47.97
CA SER A 4 -39.11 10.79 48.07
C SER A 4 -38.89 11.31 46.61
N ARG A 5 -39.17 12.55 46.16
CA ARG A 5 -38.89 13.96 46.58
C ARG A 5 -37.37 14.21 46.75
N HIS A 6 -36.69 15.22 46.19
CA HIS A 6 -37.01 16.50 45.52
C HIS A 6 -35.75 17.10 44.81
N ARG A 7 -35.97 17.79 43.67
CA ARG A 7 -35.44 19.11 43.18
C ARG A 7 -33.97 19.60 43.34
N ARG A 8 -33.41 20.01 42.17
CA ARG A 8 -32.71 21.28 41.75
C ARG A 8 -31.23 21.58 42.12
N TYR A 9 -30.41 21.69 41.04
CA TYR A 9 -29.13 22.41 40.70
C TYR A 9 -28.62 23.55 41.63
N PRO A 10 -27.28 23.86 41.72
CA PRO A 10 -26.38 24.21 40.59
C PRO A 10 -24.86 23.84 40.65
N VAL A 11 -24.21 23.87 39.47
CA VAL A 11 -22.81 24.26 39.06
C VAL A 11 -21.67 24.26 40.11
N LEU A 12 -20.55 23.53 39.83
CA LEU A 12 -19.16 24.05 39.65
C LEU A 12 -18.10 22.93 39.42
N LEU A 13 -17.37 23.06 38.30
CA LEU A 13 -15.96 22.71 37.97
C LEU A 13 -15.12 21.80 38.88
N LEU A 14 -14.51 20.75 38.29
CA LEU A 14 -13.05 20.70 38.13
C LEU A 14 -12.63 19.69 37.04
N VAL A 15 -11.81 20.20 36.12
CA VAL A 15 -11.09 19.55 35.03
C VAL A 15 -9.92 18.73 35.60
N ALA A 16 -9.68 17.54 35.06
CA ALA A 16 -8.35 16.94 35.02
C ALA A 16 -8.26 16.07 33.76
N ALA A 17 -7.52 16.60 32.78
CA ALA A 17 -7.06 15.90 31.60
C ALA A 17 -6.16 14.72 32.00
N LEU A 18 -6.30 13.61 31.29
CA LEU A 18 -5.33 12.52 31.26
C LEU A 18 -5.02 12.28 29.79
N THR A 19 -4.03 13.04 29.31
CA THR A 19 -3.18 12.70 28.18
C THR A 19 -2.57 11.33 28.45
N VAL A 20 -2.91 10.33 27.63
CA VAL A 20 -2.19 9.05 27.64
C VAL A 20 -1.11 9.15 26.58
N THR A 21 -0.01 9.79 26.95
CA THR A 21 1.30 9.45 26.40
C THR A 21 1.63 8.04 26.86
N GLY A 22 1.86 7.11 25.93
CA GLY A 22 2.25 5.73 26.21
C GLY A 22 3.60 5.65 26.92
N THR A 23 3.61 5.81 28.24
CA THR A 23 4.71 5.37 29.12
C THR A 23 4.11 4.76 30.39
N ALA A 24 3.80 3.47 30.37
CA ALA A 24 3.46 2.73 31.58
C ALA A 24 4.74 2.28 32.29
N VAL A 25 5.17 3.03 33.31
CA VAL A 25 6.24 2.61 34.24
C VAL A 25 5.64 1.70 35.31
N LEU A 26 5.97 0.41 35.28
CA LEU A 26 5.65 -0.56 36.34
C LEU A 26 6.73 -0.50 37.44
N ALA A 27 6.41 0.06 38.61
CA ALA A 27 7.26 0.01 39.79
C ALA A 27 6.98 -1.28 40.61
N GLY A 28 7.81 -2.31 40.42
CA GLY A 28 7.90 -3.47 41.32
C GLY A 28 8.94 -3.24 42.43
N THR A 29 8.56 -3.49 43.68
CA THR A 29 9.41 -3.28 44.85
C THR A 29 10.52 -4.34 44.97
N GLY A 30 11.78 -3.90 45.07
CA GLY A 30 12.85 -4.65 45.73
C GLY A 30 13.85 -5.40 44.85
N ALA A 31 14.57 -4.70 43.98
CA ALA A 31 15.91 -5.11 43.50
C ALA A 31 16.73 -3.82 43.26
N ALA A 32 18.06 -3.88 43.46
CA ALA A 32 18.92 -2.72 43.22
C ALA A 32 18.68 -2.18 41.80
N ALA A 33 18.23 -0.92 41.70
CA ALA A 33 17.84 -0.32 40.44
C ALA A 33 19.03 -0.31 39.47
N ALA A 34 18.98 -1.15 38.44
CA ALA A 34 19.74 -0.90 37.24
C ALA A 34 19.34 0.49 36.72
N ALA A 35 20.30 1.30 36.28
CA ALA A 35 19.98 2.57 35.66
C ALA A 35 19.10 2.30 34.44
N ALA A 36 17.93 2.94 34.37
CA ALA A 36 17.05 2.85 33.22
C ALA A 36 17.80 3.27 31.95
N LEU A 37 17.57 2.57 30.83
CA LEU A 37 18.10 2.99 29.55
C LEU A 37 17.57 4.39 29.21
N ASP A 38 18.49 5.29 28.88
CA ASP A 38 18.19 6.63 28.41
C ASP A 38 18.32 6.67 26.88
N PRO A 39 17.23 6.83 26.11
CA PRO A 39 17.28 6.89 24.65
C PRO A 39 18.11 8.07 24.13
N LEU A 40 18.20 9.17 24.87
CA LEU A 40 18.99 10.36 24.52
C LEU A 40 20.43 10.27 25.04
N GLY A 41 20.67 9.38 25.99
CA GLY A 41 21.96 9.22 26.67
C GLY A 41 22.97 8.40 25.88
N PRO A 42 24.18 8.19 26.44
CA PRO A 42 25.27 7.48 25.77
C PRO A 42 24.98 6.01 25.44
N GLN A 43 23.99 5.40 26.08
CA GLN A 43 23.55 4.03 25.78
C GLN A 43 22.48 3.96 24.69
N GLY A 44 21.85 5.08 24.34
CA GLY A 44 20.99 5.24 23.17
C GLY A 44 21.70 6.06 22.09
N MET A 45 21.04 7.13 21.64
CA MET A 45 21.48 7.96 20.52
C MET A 45 22.58 8.98 20.86
N ASN A 46 22.91 9.14 22.15
CA ASN A 46 23.91 10.08 22.66
C ASN A 46 23.64 11.56 22.29
N LEU A 47 22.36 11.91 22.12
CA LEU A 47 21.90 13.28 21.84
C LEU A 47 22.23 14.25 22.98
N THR A 48 22.20 13.81 24.24
CA THR A 48 22.55 14.66 25.39
C THR A 48 23.97 15.24 25.24
N GLN A 49 24.92 14.49 24.67
CA GLN A 49 26.25 15.01 24.37
C GLN A 49 26.28 15.77 23.04
N ALA A 50 25.57 15.30 22.01
CA ALA A 50 25.47 16.00 20.72
C ALA A 50 24.97 17.44 20.88
N PHE A 51 23.97 17.66 21.74
CA PHE A 51 23.41 18.99 22.04
C PHE A 51 24.38 19.94 22.76
N THR A 52 25.53 19.46 23.23
CA THR A 52 26.63 20.34 23.70
C THR A 52 27.46 20.91 22.54
N VAL A 53 27.34 20.33 21.35
CA VAL A 53 27.99 20.77 20.10
C VAL A 53 27.05 21.66 19.30
N THR A 54 25.86 21.15 18.97
CA THR A 54 24.82 21.88 18.25
C THR A 54 23.44 21.33 18.56
N LYS A 55 22.41 22.16 18.43
CA LYS A 55 20.99 21.75 18.47
C LYS A 55 20.31 21.82 17.09
N GLY A 56 21.10 22.06 16.04
CA GLY A 56 20.60 22.39 14.69
C GLY A 56 20.63 23.88 14.41
N SER A 57 19.92 24.28 13.35
CA SER A 57 19.82 25.67 12.89
C SER A 57 18.50 25.87 12.16
N ALA A 58 17.90 27.06 12.30
CA ALA A 58 16.66 27.42 11.62
C ALA A 58 16.82 27.46 10.08
N SER A 59 18.06 27.52 9.59
CA SER A 59 18.34 27.37 8.14
C SER A 59 18.19 25.93 7.63
N THR A 60 18.08 24.95 8.53
CA THR A 60 17.87 23.54 8.19
C THR A 60 16.38 23.24 8.26
N VAL A 61 15.77 23.13 7.08
CA VAL A 61 14.35 22.79 6.93
C VAL A 61 14.21 21.27 6.76
N ILE A 62 13.32 20.67 7.54
CA ILE A 62 12.90 19.28 7.43
C ILE A 62 11.47 19.30 6.89
N ALA A 63 11.26 18.79 5.68
CA ALA A 63 9.91 18.59 5.18
C ALA A 63 9.29 17.39 5.88
N TYR A 64 8.09 17.58 6.41
CA TYR A 64 7.28 16.54 7.02
C TYR A 64 6.10 16.24 6.09
N VAL A 65 6.06 15.02 5.53
CA VAL A 65 5.06 14.62 4.53
C VAL A 65 4.10 13.62 5.15
N GLU A 66 2.82 13.99 5.29
CA GLU A 66 1.73 13.13 5.82
C GLU A 66 0.33 13.79 5.67
N GLY A 67 -0.54 13.69 6.70
CA GLY A 67 -1.92 14.16 6.79
C GLY A 67 -2.09 15.65 7.11
N GLY A 68 -0.99 16.38 7.26
CA GLY A 68 -1.00 17.82 7.53
C GLY A 68 -1.05 18.19 9.02
N ILE A 69 -0.75 19.46 9.31
CA ILE A 69 -0.67 20.00 10.68
C ILE A 69 -2.06 20.27 11.27
N ASN A 70 -2.25 20.06 12.58
CA ASN A 70 -3.54 20.26 13.24
C ASN A 70 -3.55 21.44 14.22
N TRP A 71 -3.71 22.66 13.69
CA TRP A 71 -3.82 23.90 14.47
C TRP A 71 -4.95 23.95 15.50
N GLN A 72 -5.87 22.98 15.47
CA GLN A 72 -7.03 22.91 16.34
C GLN A 72 -6.75 22.16 17.65
N LEU A 73 -5.59 21.50 17.73
CA LEU A 73 -5.10 20.76 18.89
C LEU A 73 -4.13 21.61 19.73
N PRO A 74 -4.13 21.47 21.06
CA PRO A 74 -3.19 22.19 21.93
C PRO A 74 -1.72 21.92 21.62
N GLU A 75 -1.39 20.72 21.16
CA GLU A 75 -0.04 20.25 20.88
C GLU A 75 0.65 21.08 19.77
N ALA A 76 -0.11 21.53 18.77
CA ALA A 76 0.38 22.38 17.69
C ALA A 76 1.00 23.70 18.17
N SER A 77 0.61 24.20 19.35
CA SER A 77 1.24 25.39 19.94
C SER A 77 2.74 25.21 20.22
N GLY A 78 3.20 23.98 20.39
CA GLY A 78 4.63 23.65 20.54
C GLY A 78 5.42 23.66 19.23
N LEU A 79 4.74 23.78 18.08
CA LEU A 79 5.35 23.77 16.74
C LEU A 79 5.53 25.18 16.17
N VAL A 80 4.76 26.16 16.66
CA VAL A 80 4.63 27.51 16.10
C VAL A 80 5.97 28.19 15.82
N ASP A 81 6.90 28.12 16.78
CA ASP A 81 8.24 28.73 16.67
C ASP A 81 9.13 28.08 15.59
N HIS A 82 8.74 26.90 15.10
CA HIS A 82 9.52 26.00 14.27
C HIS A 82 8.88 25.71 12.91
N ILE A 83 7.73 26.27 12.56
CA ILE A 83 7.15 26.05 11.24
C ILE A 83 7.78 27.00 10.21
N TYR A 84 8.21 26.41 9.09
CA TYR A 84 8.79 27.08 7.93
C TYR A 84 7.81 28.10 7.34
N ILE A 85 8.33 29.27 7.00
CA ILE A 85 7.62 30.28 6.22
C ILE A 85 8.40 30.56 4.94
N ASN A 86 7.74 30.42 3.79
CA ASN A 86 8.20 30.95 2.51
C ASN A 86 8.05 32.48 2.52
N ALA A 87 9.10 33.16 3.00
CA ALA A 87 9.14 34.62 3.08
C ALA A 87 8.89 35.31 1.72
N LEU A 88 9.20 34.64 0.61
CA LEU A 88 9.02 35.24 -0.72
C LEU A 88 7.53 35.29 -1.15
N GLU A 89 6.66 34.51 -0.52
CA GLU A 89 5.21 34.53 -0.72
C GLU A 89 4.45 35.44 0.25
N THR A 90 5.12 35.99 1.26
CA THR A 90 4.49 36.89 2.22
C THR A 90 4.86 38.35 1.95
N PRO A 91 3.94 39.30 2.18
CA PRO A 91 4.31 40.70 2.21
C PRO A 91 5.13 41.02 3.46
N VAL A 92 6.20 41.82 3.29
CA VAL A 92 7.07 42.29 4.39
C VAL A 92 6.25 42.77 5.60
N PRO A 93 6.55 42.30 6.84
CA PRO A 93 5.84 42.71 8.05
C PRO A 93 5.85 44.22 8.27
N CYS A 94 4.75 44.79 8.77
CA CYS A 94 4.58 46.24 8.94
C CYS A 94 4.09 46.62 10.35
N ALA A 95 4.92 46.39 11.37
CA ALA A 95 4.59 46.73 12.75
C ALA A 95 4.61 48.25 13.06
N THR A 96 5.57 49.00 12.52
CA THR A 96 5.82 50.42 12.89
C THR A 96 5.70 51.41 11.74
N VAL A 97 5.43 50.91 10.53
CA VAL A 97 5.33 51.68 9.29
C VAL A 97 3.96 51.44 8.64
N THR A 98 3.54 52.35 7.76
CA THR A 98 2.30 52.14 7.01
C THR A 98 2.40 50.87 6.17
N CYS A 99 1.52 49.91 6.43
CA CYS A 99 1.48 48.64 5.72
C CYS A 99 1.36 48.82 4.22
N ARG A 100 2.25 48.13 3.50
CA ARG A 100 2.26 48.02 2.04
C ARG A 100 2.41 46.56 1.69
N ARG A 101 1.72 46.12 0.63
CA ARG A 101 1.99 44.81 0.01
C ARG A 101 3.22 44.94 -0.87
N THR A 102 4.38 44.86 -0.24
CA THR A 102 5.68 44.77 -0.91
C THR A 102 6.23 43.41 -0.55
N TYR A 103 6.64 42.65 -1.55
CA TYR A 103 7.21 41.32 -1.35
C TYR A 103 8.73 41.44 -1.29
N PRO A 104 9.39 40.68 -0.41
CA PRO A 104 10.82 40.75 -0.24
C PRO A 104 11.56 40.22 -1.47
N SER A 105 12.83 40.60 -1.60
CA SER A 105 13.73 39.99 -2.60
C SER A 105 14.73 39.02 -1.97
N THR A 106 14.79 39.02 -0.64
CA THR A 106 15.58 38.10 0.17
C THR A 106 14.83 37.76 1.47
N PRO A 107 14.94 36.54 2.02
CA PRO A 107 14.23 36.17 3.25
C PRO A 107 14.53 37.06 4.47
N LEU A 108 15.72 37.69 4.51
CA LEU A 108 16.14 38.57 5.61
C LEU A 108 15.36 39.90 5.68
N ASP A 109 14.59 40.25 4.65
CA ASP A 109 13.73 41.43 4.67
C ASP A 109 12.53 41.25 5.62
N ASP A 110 12.23 40.00 6.01
CA ASP A 110 11.06 39.62 6.83
C ASP A 110 11.37 39.30 8.30
N ASP A 111 12.64 39.22 8.70
CA ASP A 111 13.08 39.10 10.11
C ASP A 111 12.87 40.45 10.83
N ALA A 112 11.60 40.71 11.17
CA ALA A 112 11.12 41.95 11.75
C ALA A 112 11.47 42.09 13.23
N ASN A 113 11.66 40.97 13.92
CA ASN A 113 12.07 40.96 15.32
C ASN A 113 13.62 40.99 15.50
N HIS A 114 14.38 40.78 14.42
CA HIS A 114 15.84 40.77 14.33
C HIS A 114 16.53 39.67 15.17
N ASP A 115 15.89 38.51 15.30
CA ASP A 115 16.44 37.35 16.00
C ASP A 115 17.19 36.36 15.08
N GLY A 116 17.13 36.59 13.75
CA GLY A 116 17.80 35.80 12.73
C GLY A 116 17.01 34.56 12.28
N ILE A 117 15.75 34.42 12.69
CA ILE A 117 14.81 33.37 12.31
C ILE A 117 13.61 34.05 11.66
N VAL A 118 13.10 33.47 10.57
CA VAL A 118 11.82 33.90 10.00
C VAL A 118 10.77 32.88 10.41
N ASN A 119 9.83 33.30 11.27
CA ASN A 119 8.69 32.50 11.71
C ASN A 119 7.48 33.42 11.98
N ILE A 120 6.39 32.87 12.51
CA ILE A 120 5.14 33.63 12.67
C ILE A 120 5.31 34.89 13.54
N HIS A 121 6.28 34.89 14.46
CA HIS A 121 6.47 35.99 15.42
C HIS A 121 6.93 37.29 14.77
N ASP A 122 7.46 37.23 13.55
CA ASP A 122 7.75 38.42 12.75
C ASP A 122 6.48 39.24 12.42
N TRP A 123 5.31 38.58 12.42
CA TRP A 123 4.00 39.20 12.18
C TRP A 123 3.18 39.47 13.45
N ASP A 124 3.70 39.21 14.66
CA ASP A 124 2.98 39.41 15.95
C ASP A 124 2.34 40.80 16.10
N ASN A 125 2.96 41.82 15.50
CA ASN A 125 2.51 43.21 15.57
C ASN A 125 1.98 43.74 14.22
N ASP A 126 1.81 42.88 13.21
CA ASP A 126 1.28 43.26 11.91
C ASP A 126 -0.25 43.40 11.98
N PRO A 127 -0.82 44.58 11.71
CA PRO A 127 -2.27 44.79 11.83
C PRO A 127 -3.09 44.08 10.74
N ARG A 128 -2.46 43.39 9.78
CA ARG A 128 -3.12 42.61 8.73
C ARG A 128 -3.35 41.15 9.14
N VAL A 129 -2.62 40.66 10.15
CA VAL A 129 -2.62 39.25 10.58
C VAL A 129 -3.34 39.13 11.92
N HIS A 130 -4.28 38.20 11.99
CA HIS A 130 -5.10 37.95 13.17
C HIS A 130 -5.41 36.46 13.27
N ASP A 131 -5.56 35.95 14.49
CA ASP A 131 -6.04 34.59 14.80
C ASP A 131 -7.41 34.37 14.12
N SER A 132 -7.35 33.71 12.96
CA SER A 132 -8.45 33.52 12.01
C SER A 132 -9.11 32.16 12.19
N ASN A 133 -8.36 31.16 12.67
CA ASN A 133 -8.88 29.83 13.00
C ASN A 133 -9.45 29.76 14.45
N GLY A 134 -9.16 30.75 15.29
CA GLY A 134 -9.71 30.91 16.64
C GLY A 134 -9.06 30.01 17.69
N ASN A 135 -7.82 29.56 17.48
CA ASN A 135 -7.11 28.66 18.39
C ASN A 135 -6.46 29.38 19.58
N GLY A 136 -6.40 30.72 19.57
CA GLY A 136 -5.94 31.57 20.66
C GLY A 136 -4.49 32.04 20.55
N TYR A 137 -3.80 31.79 19.44
CA TYR A 137 -2.47 32.30 19.13
C TYR A 137 -2.36 32.64 17.63
N LEU A 138 -1.24 33.22 17.19
CA LEU A 138 -0.97 33.39 15.76
C LEU A 138 -0.19 32.17 15.26
N ASP A 139 -0.57 31.66 14.12
CA ASP A 139 0.12 30.57 13.44
C ASP A 139 0.24 30.83 11.92
N PRO A 140 1.01 30.00 11.18
CA PRO A 140 1.17 30.17 9.74
C PRO A 140 -0.12 30.07 8.91
N GLU A 141 -1.18 29.38 9.36
CA GLU A 141 -2.48 29.38 8.67
C GLU A 141 -3.09 30.78 8.67
N ASP A 142 -2.88 31.58 9.73
CA ASP A 142 -3.32 32.97 9.78
C ASP A 142 -2.63 33.86 8.73
N LEU A 143 -1.38 33.55 8.38
CA LEU A 143 -0.66 34.25 7.30
C LEU A 143 -1.27 33.91 5.94
N ILE A 144 -1.59 32.64 5.71
CA ILE A 144 -2.27 32.18 4.49
C ILE A 144 -3.61 32.90 4.37
N VAL A 145 -4.41 32.94 5.45
CA VAL A 145 -5.69 33.67 5.44
C VAL A 145 -5.51 35.16 5.14
N ALA A 146 -4.49 35.80 5.73
CA ALA A 146 -4.25 37.23 5.58
C ALA A 146 -3.75 37.62 4.17
N PHE A 147 -2.96 36.76 3.52
CA PHE A 147 -2.20 37.13 2.33
C PHE A 147 -2.56 36.34 1.06
N ASP A 148 -3.11 35.14 1.19
CA ASP A 148 -3.44 34.26 0.07
C ASP A 148 -4.95 34.09 -0.19
N THR A 149 -5.80 34.95 0.41
CA THR A 149 -7.24 34.93 0.12
C THR A 149 -7.65 35.91 -1.00
N GLY A 150 -8.62 35.52 -1.83
CA GLY A 150 -9.26 36.39 -2.84
C GLY A 150 -8.50 36.46 -4.17
N LEU A 151 -8.25 37.67 -4.70
CA LEU A 151 -7.55 37.87 -6.00
C LEU A 151 -6.05 37.49 -5.95
N GLN A 152 -5.52 37.14 -4.78
CA GLN A 152 -4.12 36.74 -4.58
C GLN A 152 -3.90 35.24 -4.58
N ALA A 153 -4.94 34.43 -4.35
CA ALA A 153 -4.93 32.95 -4.27
C ALA A 153 -4.41 32.20 -5.51
N THR A 154 -3.88 32.93 -6.49
CA THR A 154 -3.36 32.41 -7.77
C THR A 154 -2.05 33.11 -8.16
N MET A 155 -1.52 33.98 -7.30
CA MET A 155 -0.24 34.66 -7.54
C MET A 155 0.86 33.85 -6.87
N ASP A 156 1.78 33.42 -7.71
CA ASP A 156 3.07 32.82 -7.36
C ASP A 156 4.10 33.96 -7.41
N HIS A 157 4.43 34.52 -6.24
CA HIS A 157 5.29 35.68 -6.06
C HIS A 157 6.77 35.33 -6.17
N ASP A 158 7.16 34.13 -5.74
CA ASP A 158 8.55 33.67 -5.80
C ASP A 158 8.90 32.99 -7.15
N GLY A 159 7.87 32.62 -7.92
CA GLY A 159 7.97 32.06 -9.26
C GLY A 159 8.34 30.57 -9.26
N ASP A 160 8.09 29.85 -8.17
CA ASP A 160 8.44 28.45 -8.00
C ASP A 160 7.36 27.48 -8.55
N GLY A 161 6.22 28.00 -9.00
CA GLY A 161 5.11 27.25 -9.56
C GLY A 161 4.03 26.84 -8.57
N TYR A 162 4.15 27.15 -7.28
CA TYR A 162 3.21 26.81 -6.21
C TYR A 162 2.58 28.08 -5.61
N PRO A 163 1.51 28.62 -6.21
CA PRO A 163 0.90 29.86 -5.73
C PRO A 163 0.50 29.78 -4.25
N GLY A 164 0.98 30.75 -3.47
CA GLY A 164 0.55 30.95 -2.09
C GLY A 164 1.11 29.98 -1.07
N ASP A 165 2.14 29.19 -1.39
CA ASP A 165 2.78 28.16 -0.55
C ASP A 165 3.56 28.70 0.68
N ILE A 166 3.00 29.72 1.34
CA ILE A 166 3.53 30.48 2.47
C ILE A 166 4.09 29.58 3.57
N SER A 167 3.52 28.40 3.82
CA SER A 167 3.95 27.52 4.90
C SER A 167 3.83 26.04 4.53
N GLY A 168 4.15 25.69 3.29
CA GLY A 168 3.93 24.35 2.77
C GLY A 168 2.78 24.29 1.76
N TYR A 169 2.40 23.07 1.37
CA TYR A 169 1.36 22.86 0.37
C TYR A 169 0.54 21.59 0.66
N ASP A 170 -0.75 21.62 0.30
CA ASP A 170 -1.65 20.48 0.35
C ASP A 170 -1.89 19.92 -1.06
N PHE A 171 -1.30 18.75 -1.33
CA PHE A 171 -1.50 17.99 -2.56
C PHE A 171 -2.76 17.12 -2.55
N TYR A 172 -3.35 16.86 -1.39
CA TYR A 172 -4.58 16.10 -1.24
C TYR A 172 -5.80 16.91 -1.70
N ASP A 173 -5.92 18.17 -1.28
CA ASP A 173 -6.98 19.10 -1.74
C ASP A 173 -6.50 20.06 -2.85
N ASN A 174 -5.22 20.01 -3.22
CA ASN A 174 -4.55 20.87 -4.20
C ASN A 174 -4.71 22.37 -3.90
N GLN A 175 -4.21 22.80 -2.74
CA GLN A 175 -4.25 24.18 -2.27
C GLN A 175 -3.09 24.50 -1.31
N PRO A 176 -2.81 25.78 -0.99
CA PRO A 176 -1.59 26.17 -0.25
C PRO A 176 -1.69 26.06 1.28
N ASP A 177 -2.74 25.42 1.81
CA ASP A 177 -2.94 25.26 3.24
C ASP A 177 -2.76 23.79 3.65
N PRO A 178 -1.61 23.38 4.21
CA PRO A 178 -1.33 22.00 4.61
C PRO A 178 -2.02 21.59 5.92
N ALA A 179 -2.91 22.40 6.50
CA ALA A 179 -3.62 22.03 7.71
C ALA A 179 -4.67 20.92 7.47
N THR A 180 -4.92 20.10 8.50
CA THR A 180 -5.95 19.06 8.46
C THR A 180 -7.34 19.60 8.83
N VAL A 181 -8.39 19.01 8.26
CA VAL A 181 -9.79 19.31 8.60
C VAL A 181 -10.28 18.52 9.81
N ASP A 182 -9.65 17.38 10.12
CA ASP A 182 -10.06 16.53 11.22
C ASP A 182 -9.44 16.98 12.54
N ALA A 183 -10.26 17.60 13.38
CA ALA A 183 -9.93 18.09 14.72
C ALA A 183 -9.49 17.00 15.70
N THR A 184 -9.61 15.72 15.34
CA THR A 184 -9.22 14.57 16.18
C THR A 184 -7.91 13.93 15.76
N TYR A 185 -7.34 14.35 14.63
CA TYR A 185 -6.12 13.81 14.06
C TYR A 185 -4.87 14.43 14.71
N SER A 186 -4.30 13.80 15.73
CA SER A 186 -3.10 14.31 16.42
C SER A 186 -1.78 13.76 15.89
N HIS A 187 -1.85 12.71 15.07
CA HIS A 187 -0.68 11.91 14.70
C HIS A 187 0.44 12.77 14.07
N SER A 188 0.13 13.59 13.05
CA SER A 188 1.12 14.49 12.43
C SER A 188 1.85 15.39 13.44
N ASP A 189 1.10 16.00 14.36
CA ASP A 189 1.65 16.97 15.31
C ASP A 189 2.59 16.28 16.30
N ASP A 190 2.19 15.11 16.81
CA ASP A 190 3.01 14.29 17.70
C ASP A 190 4.34 13.90 17.01
N GLN A 191 4.28 13.56 15.72
CA GLN A 191 5.45 13.19 14.93
C GLN A 191 6.36 14.38 14.57
N MET A 192 5.80 15.55 14.28
CA MET A 192 6.59 16.78 14.09
C MET A 192 7.30 17.20 15.39
N LEU A 193 6.62 17.10 16.53
CA LEU A 193 7.24 17.34 17.85
C LEU A 193 8.36 16.34 18.14
N ASN A 194 8.15 15.07 17.78
CA ASN A 194 9.18 14.04 17.88
C ASN A 194 10.41 14.37 17.02
N THR A 195 10.20 14.85 15.79
CA THR A 195 11.27 15.33 14.90
C THR A 195 12.08 16.47 15.57
N LEU A 196 11.40 17.48 16.13
CA LEU A 196 12.03 18.60 16.82
C LEU A 196 12.78 18.18 18.09
N SER A 197 12.32 17.13 18.77
CA SER A 197 13.05 16.61 19.94
C SER A 197 14.47 16.11 19.59
N MET A 198 14.71 15.77 18.31
CA MET A 198 16.00 15.31 17.79
C MET A 198 16.81 16.45 17.14
N CYS A 199 16.15 17.45 16.54
CA CYS A 199 16.77 18.70 16.08
C CYS A 199 16.03 19.95 16.61
N PRO A 200 16.27 20.38 17.87
CA PRO A 200 15.47 21.41 18.52
C PRO A 200 15.56 22.83 17.95
N ALA A 201 16.48 23.08 17.02
CA ALA A 201 16.61 24.39 16.36
C ALA A 201 16.33 24.31 14.85
N CYS A 202 15.93 23.16 14.31
CA CYS A 202 15.51 23.03 12.91
C CYS A 202 14.12 23.64 12.70
N MET A 203 13.76 23.88 11.42
CA MET A 203 12.40 24.23 11.00
C MET A 203 11.72 23.02 10.36
N ILE A 204 10.40 22.92 10.51
CA ILE A 204 9.54 21.93 9.88
C ILE A 204 8.74 22.59 8.77
N MET A 205 8.74 22.00 7.57
CA MET A 205 7.85 22.38 6.47
C MET A 205 6.74 21.31 6.35
N PRO A 206 5.50 21.62 6.77
CA PRO A 206 4.38 20.70 6.60
C PRO A 206 4.06 20.53 5.11
N VAL A 207 3.97 19.29 4.64
CA VAL A 207 3.53 18.96 3.29
C VAL A 207 2.42 17.92 3.41
N LYS A 208 1.22 18.27 3.00
CA LYS A 208 0.07 17.38 3.11
C LYS A 208 -0.08 16.58 1.81
N ALA A 209 0.14 15.27 1.88
CA ALA A 209 -0.04 14.34 0.76
C ALA A 209 -1.39 13.62 0.85
N GLY A 210 -1.90 13.43 2.08
CA GLY A 210 -3.09 12.64 2.37
C GLY A 210 -4.02 13.26 3.36
N ALA A 211 -5.12 12.58 3.64
CA ALA A 211 -5.87 12.78 4.88
C ALA A 211 -5.18 12.14 6.11
N GLU A 212 -4.27 11.20 5.86
CA GLU A 212 -3.51 10.39 6.82
C GLU A 212 -2.23 9.87 6.15
N ALA A 213 -1.52 8.92 6.77
CA ALA A 213 -0.25 8.38 6.26
C ALA A 213 -0.36 7.43 5.04
N LEU A 214 -1.55 7.10 4.53
CA LEU A 214 -1.72 6.19 3.38
C LEU A 214 -2.10 6.95 2.12
N ASP A 215 -1.20 6.96 1.13
CA ASP A 215 -1.25 7.96 0.06
C ASP A 215 -1.07 7.43 -1.36
N ALA A 216 -1.66 8.19 -2.29
CA ALA A 216 -1.52 7.96 -3.72
C ALA A 216 -0.08 8.17 -4.18
N THR A 217 0.41 7.21 -4.97
CA THR A 217 1.78 7.14 -5.50
C THR A 217 2.24 8.44 -6.19
N ASP A 218 1.42 9.04 -7.05
CA ASP A 218 1.79 10.25 -7.77
C ASP A 218 1.67 11.51 -6.90
N THR A 219 0.75 11.52 -5.93
CA THR A 219 0.65 12.58 -4.92
C THR A 219 1.89 12.63 -4.01
N LEU A 220 2.37 11.48 -3.55
CA LEU A 220 3.64 11.40 -2.81
C LEU A 220 4.82 11.90 -3.64
N ALA A 221 4.92 11.49 -4.90
CA ALA A 221 5.98 11.96 -5.78
C ALA A 221 5.95 13.48 -5.99
N LYS A 222 4.76 14.10 -6.09
CA LYS A 222 4.60 15.56 -6.15
C LYS A 222 5.04 16.22 -4.84
N ALA A 223 4.62 15.68 -3.70
CA ALA A 223 4.96 16.19 -2.37
C ALA A 223 6.47 16.16 -2.09
N TRP A 224 7.13 15.04 -2.41
CA TRP A 224 8.59 14.91 -2.27
C TRP A 224 9.34 15.86 -3.19
N LEU A 225 8.87 16.01 -4.43
CA LEU A 225 9.50 16.91 -5.40
C LEU A 225 9.39 18.37 -4.94
N TYR A 226 8.20 18.79 -4.51
CA TYR A 226 7.96 20.11 -3.93
C TYR A 226 8.87 20.37 -2.73
N ALA A 227 8.92 19.45 -1.77
CA ALA A 227 9.77 19.61 -0.58
C ALA A 227 11.24 19.92 -0.95
N ALA A 228 11.79 19.23 -1.96
CA ALA A 228 13.15 19.45 -2.43
C ALA A 228 13.32 20.74 -3.26
N GLN A 229 12.27 21.19 -3.95
CA GLN A 229 12.25 22.44 -4.71
C GLN A 229 12.15 23.65 -3.77
N ALA A 230 11.32 23.55 -2.73
CA ALA A 230 11.15 24.53 -1.65
C ALA A 230 12.34 24.58 -0.65
N GLY A 231 13.40 23.79 -0.88
CA GLY A 231 14.67 23.92 -0.16
C GLY A 231 14.84 23.05 1.09
N ALA A 232 14.04 21.98 1.25
CA ALA A 232 14.23 21.05 2.35
C ALA A 232 15.63 20.39 2.33
N SER A 233 16.27 20.30 3.49
CA SER A 233 17.52 19.56 3.67
C SER A 233 17.28 18.07 3.92
N VAL A 234 16.11 17.76 4.50
CA VAL A 234 15.66 16.40 4.80
C VAL A 234 14.19 16.29 4.40
N VAL A 235 13.82 15.23 3.69
CA VAL A 235 12.43 14.81 3.50
C VAL A 235 12.16 13.66 4.45
N THR A 236 11.24 13.88 5.38
CA THR A 236 10.74 12.88 6.32
C THR A 236 9.33 12.51 5.86
N SER A 237 9.21 11.40 5.13
CA SER A 237 7.92 10.90 4.67
C SER A 237 7.39 9.90 5.68
N VAL A 238 6.38 10.29 6.44
CA VAL A 238 5.75 9.41 7.43
C VAL A 238 4.56 8.75 6.77
N THR A 239 4.82 7.99 5.71
CA THR A 239 3.78 7.52 4.80
C THR A 239 3.96 6.05 4.44
N ALA A 240 2.86 5.39 4.15
CA ALA A 240 2.80 4.10 3.51
C ALA A 240 2.37 4.30 2.06
N ASP A 241 3.31 4.06 1.14
CA ASP A 241 3.08 4.09 -0.31
C ASP A 241 1.99 3.07 -0.69
N LEU A 242 0.98 3.47 -1.46
CA LEU A 242 0.01 2.52 -2.03
C LEU A 242 0.52 1.79 -3.28
N GLY A 243 1.64 2.25 -3.87
CA GLY A 243 2.31 1.59 -4.99
C GLY A 243 3.62 2.26 -5.40
N TYR A 244 4.40 1.66 -6.31
CA TYR A 244 5.74 2.15 -6.71
C TYR A 244 5.83 2.50 -8.19
N SER A 245 5.88 3.79 -8.51
CA SER A 245 5.97 4.29 -9.89
C SER A 245 7.38 4.69 -10.31
N THR A 246 7.57 4.81 -11.62
CA THR A 246 8.78 5.42 -12.18
C THR A 246 8.93 6.90 -11.79
N PHE A 247 7.82 7.62 -11.60
CA PHE A 247 7.82 9.01 -11.14
C PHE A 247 8.44 9.13 -9.74
N MET A 248 8.00 8.31 -8.77
CA MET A 248 8.60 8.27 -7.42
C MET A 248 10.11 8.01 -7.47
N ARG A 249 10.53 7.00 -8.24
CA ARG A 249 11.95 6.65 -8.39
C ARG A 249 12.78 7.81 -8.94
N GLN A 250 12.26 8.51 -9.95
CA GLN A 250 12.96 9.63 -10.58
C GLN A 250 12.99 10.86 -9.66
N THR A 251 11.93 11.10 -8.90
CA THR A 251 11.90 12.12 -7.84
C THR A 251 12.97 11.85 -6.79
N ILE A 252 13.06 10.63 -6.25
CA ILE A 252 14.10 10.27 -5.26
C ILE A 252 15.52 10.47 -5.82
N ALA A 253 15.74 10.12 -7.09
CA ALA A 253 17.01 10.38 -7.77
C ALA A 253 17.31 11.89 -7.89
N ALA A 254 16.30 12.73 -8.15
CA ALA A 254 16.43 14.18 -8.18
C ALA A 254 16.74 14.76 -6.79
N LEU A 255 16.09 14.26 -5.73
CA LEU A 255 16.35 14.61 -4.33
C LEU A 255 17.80 14.29 -3.95
N THR A 256 18.25 13.07 -4.27
CA THR A 256 19.62 12.63 -4.00
C THR A 256 20.64 13.52 -4.71
N LYS A 257 20.40 13.89 -5.98
CA LYS A 257 21.26 14.79 -6.75
C LYS A 257 21.32 16.21 -6.16
N ARG A 258 20.26 16.67 -5.49
CA ARG A 258 20.21 17.94 -4.76
C ARG A 258 20.91 17.87 -3.39
N GLY A 259 21.34 16.68 -2.97
CA GLY A 259 22.00 16.45 -1.68
C GLY A 259 21.02 16.35 -0.51
N VAL A 260 19.73 16.16 -0.78
CA VAL A 260 18.67 16.00 0.23
C VAL A 260 18.74 14.60 0.83
N ALA A 261 18.64 14.49 2.16
CA ALA A 261 18.46 13.19 2.81
C ALA A 261 16.98 12.81 2.81
N MET A 262 16.66 11.54 2.58
CA MET A 262 15.28 11.07 2.64
C MET A 262 15.15 9.93 3.64
N VAL A 263 14.16 10.05 4.51
CA VAL A 263 13.73 9.04 5.47
C VAL A 263 12.27 8.75 5.18
N ASP A 264 11.92 7.47 5.14
CA ASP A 264 10.57 7.03 4.80
C ASP A 264 10.16 5.87 5.71
N ALA A 265 8.86 5.72 5.95
CA ALA A 265 8.34 4.68 6.81
C ALA A 265 8.60 3.29 6.19
N SER A 266 8.91 2.29 7.02
CA SER A 266 8.83 0.89 6.61
C SER A 266 7.40 0.38 6.65
N ASN A 267 6.86 -0.08 7.78
CA ASN A 267 5.45 -0.45 8.00
C ASN A 267 5.29 -0.94 9.44
N ASP A 268 4.08 -0.90 10.00
CA ASP A 268 3.79 -1.20 11.42
C ASP A 268 3.10 -2.56 11.63
N PHE A 269 3.61 -3.63 11.00
CA PHE A 269 3.00 -4.98 11.09
C PHE A 269 3.99 -6.13 11.28
N ASP A 270 5.14 -5.88 11.90
CA ASP A 270 6.22 -6.88 12.07
C ASP A 270 6.51 -7.64 10.76
N SER A 271 6.56 -6.91 9.65
CA SER A 271 6.61 -7.52 8.32
C SER A 271 8.01 -7.57 7.75
N THR A 272 8.18 -8.48 6.80
CA THR A 272 9.34 -8.54 5.90
C THR A 272 9.02 -7.95 4.52
N ASP A 273 7.91 -7.20 4.44
CA ASP A 273 7.52 -6.46 3.25
C ASP A 273 8.59 -5.45 2.81
N HIS A 274 8.46 -5.01 1.58
CA HIS A 274 9.35 -4.02 1.00
C HIS A 274 8.70 -2.63 1.05
N GLN A 275 7.91 -2.32 2.07
CA GLN A 275 7.16 -1.06 2.10
C GLN A 275 8.03 0.19 2.26
N GLY A 276 7.67 1.25 1.52
CA GLY A 276 8.28 2.58 1.57
C GLY A 276 9.80 2.57 1.55
N GLY A 277 10.41 3.00 2.65
CA GLY A 277 11.86 3.07 2.82
C GLY A 277 12.59 1.73 2.66
N MET A 278 11.90 0.59 2.76
CA MET A 278 12.49 -0.73 2.53
C MET A 278 12.71 -1.06 1.05
N TYR A 279 12.06 -0.37 0.11
CA TYR A 279 12.21 -0.60 -1.34
C TYR A 279 13.15 0.39 -2.03
N TRP A 280 13.04 1.67 -1.68
CA TRP A 280 13.65 2.74 -2.47
C TRP A 280 15.17 2.86 -2.27
N PRO A 281 15.99 2.82 -3.33
CA PRO A 281 17.43 3.11 -3.22
C PRO A 281 17.70 4.51 -2.67
N GLY A 282 18.61 4.63 -1.69
CA GLY A 282 19.03 5.93 -1.14
C GLY A 282 18.05 6.53 -0.12
N VAL A 283 16.95 5.84 0.17
CA VAL A 283 16.00 6.18 1.23
C VAL A 283 16.29 5.33 2.46
N VAL A 284 16.23 5.93 3.64
CA VAL A 284 16.51 5.23 4.90
C VAL A 284 15.18 4.87 5.59
N PRO A 285 14.91 3.59 5.85
CA PRO A 285 13.69 3.19 6.55
C PRO A 285 13.73 3.58 8.04
N GLY A 286 12.60 4.03 8.58
CA GLY A 286 12.45 4.32 10.00
C GLY A 286 12.12 3.08 10.84
N ASN A 287 13.09 2.56 11.61
CA ASN A 287 12.89 1.38 12.46
C ASN A 287 13.15 1.65 13.95
N GLY A 288 12.28 1.13 14.81
CA GLY A 288 12.30 1.39 16.25
C GLY A 288 13.06 0.36 17.09
N ALA A 289 13.65 0.82 18.18
CA ALA A 289 14.14 -0.03 19.27
C ALA A 289 13.66 0.50 20.62
N VAL A 290 13.09 -0.38 21.43
CA VAL A 290 12.57 -0.08 22.76
C VAL A 290 13.38 -0.79 23.85
N ALA A 291 13.17 -0.40 25.10
CA ALA A 291 13.77 -1.09 26.22
C ALA A 291 13.13 -2.47 26.42
N ASP A 292 13.95 -3.49 26.66
CA ASP A 292 13.49 -4.81 27.05
C ASP A 292 12.72 -4.76 28.38
N SER A 293 12.03 -5.85 28.74
CA SER A 293 11.23 -5.91 29.97
C SER A 293 12.04 -5.67 31.26
N SER A 294 13.36 -5.89 31.23
CA SER A 294 14.26 -5.59 32.35
C SER A 294 14.79 -4.14 32.37
N ASN A 295 14.55 -3.40 31.29
CA ASN A 295 15.05 -2.05 31.02
C ASN A 295 16.58 -1.95 31.12
N THR A 296 17.28 -2.96 30.60
CA THR A 296 18.75 -3.02 30.58
C THR A 296 19.34 -3.20 29.19
N LYS A 297 18.52 -3.57 28.20
CA LYS A 297 18.95 -3.77 26.81
C LYS A 297 17.95 -3.15 25.83
N TRP A 298 18.45 -2.68 24.70
CA TRP A 298 17.62 -2.32 23.56
C TRP A 298 17.21 -3.58 22.81
N ILE A 299 15.94 -3.66 22.44
CA ILE A 299 15.35 -4.70 21.60
C ILE A 299 14.57 -4.01 20.47
N ARG A 300 14.50 -4.62 19.28
CA ARG A 300 13.68 -4.12 18.18
C ARG A 300 12.24 -3.97 18.68
N ALA A 301 11.55 -2.92 18.27
CA ALA A 301 10.14 -2.79 18.55
C ALA A 301 9.35 -3.88 17.82
N ASP A 302 8.33 -4.47 18.45
CA ASP A 302 7.55 -5.54 17.82
C ASP A 302 6.81 -5.05 16.56
N GLU A 303 6.24 -3.84 16.61
CA GLU A 303 5.46 -3.20 15.53
C GLU A 303 6.26 -3.00 14.23
N THR A 304 7.53 -2.58 14.32
CA THR A 304 8.28 -2.13 13.13
C THR A 304 8.67 -3.27 12.19
N SER A 305 8.44 -3.07 10.89
CA SER A 305 8.92 -3.98 9.85
C SER A 305 10.45 -4.02 9.76
N TRP A 306 10.99 -5.06 9.13
CA TRP A 306 12.42 -5.31 9.16
C TRP A 306 12.87 -6.14 7.96
N GLY A 307 14.14 -6.04 7.59
CA GLY A 307 14.57 -6.66 6.34
C GLY A 307 16.01 -6.39 5.96
N THR A 308 16.35 -6.78 4.73
CA THR A 308 17.72 -6.63 4.20
C THR A 308 18.13 -5.19 3.91
N HIS A 309 17.17 -4.27 3.77
CA HIS A 309 17.42 -2.83 3.59
C HIS A 309 17.43 -2.04 4.91
N ASN A 310 17.17 -2.68 6.06
CA ASN A 310 17.24 -2.01 7.36
C ASN A 310 18.63 -1.38 7.59
N MET A 311 18.65 -0.10 7.96
CA MET A 311 19.85 0.70 8.14
C MET A 311 20.14 1.04 9.60
N PHE A 312 19.15 1.48 10.38
CA PHE A 312 19.34 1.96 11.74
C PHE A 312 18.16 1.60 12.63
N SER A 313 18.40 1.47 13.94
CA SER A 313 17.33 1.38 14.94
C SER A 313 17.33 2.59 15.84
N VAL A 314 16.19 3.28 15.93
CA VAL A 314 16.02 4.50 16.70
C VAL A 314 15.60 4.16 18.13
N ALA A 315 16.44 4.54 19.09
CA ALA A 315 16.23 4.19 20.49
C ALA A 315 15.05 4.95 21.11
N GLY A 316 14.21 4.24 21.85
CA GLY A 316 13.04 4.78 22.56
C GLY A 316 11.78 4.89 21.72
N GLN A 317 11.80 4.43 20.46
CA GLN A 317 10.68 4.54 19.52
C GLN A 317 10.04 3.18 19.28
N GLY A 318 8.70 3.15 19.37
CA GLY A 318 7.89 1.93 19.29
C GLY A 318 7.34 1.66 17.89
N SER A 319 6.90 2.69 17.17
CA SER A 319 6.32 2.56 15.83
C SER A 319 7.28 3.04 14.74
N THR A 320 6.97 2.69 13.51
CA THR A 320 7.66 3.15 12.31
C THR A 320 7.45 4.64 12.11
N SER A 321 6.25 5.17 12.33
CA SER A 321 6.01 6.62 12.24
C SER A 321 6.87 7.43 13.21
N ALA A 322 6.97 6.97 14.46
CA ALA A 322 7.81 7.59 15.48
C ALA A 322 9.30 7.44 15.18
N SER A 323 9.70 6.30 14.64
CA SER A 323 11.10 6.06 14.26
C SER A 323 11.52 6.89 13.05
N THR A 324 10.64 7.02 12.05
CA THR A 324 10.86 7.81 10.83
C THR A 324 11.03 9.28 11.17
N SER A 325 10.13 9.83 12.00
CA SER A 325 10.16 11.21 12.46
C SER A 325 11.42 11.53 13.25
N ALA A 326 11.73 10.70 14.25
CA ALA A 326 12.94 10.85 15.03
C ALA A 326 14.20 10.76 14.14
N LEU A 327 14.26 9.77 13.24
CA LEU A 327 15.38 9.61 12.31
C LEU A 327 15.52 10.81 11.36
N GLY A 328 14.41 11.36 10.85
CA GLY A 328 14.38 12.60 10.08
C GLY A 328 15.01 13.77 10.86
N GLY A 329 14.68 13.90 12.14
CA GLY A 329 15.30 14.89 13.03
C GLY A 329 16.78 14.61 13.31
N LEU A 330 17.21 13.36 13.44
CA LEU A 330 18.63 13.00 13.52
C LEU A 330 19.39 13.42 12.26
N PHE A 331 18.84 13.12 11.07
CA PHE A 331 19.39 13.59 9.80
C PHE A 331 19.42 15.11 9.74
N GLY A 332 18.37 15.80 10.20
CA GLY A 332 18.34 17.26 10.31
C GLY A 332 19.51 17.79 11.14
N LEU A 333 19.78 17.20 12.30
CA LEU A 333 20.89 17.61 13.16
C LEU A 333 22.27 17.41 12.49
N VAL A 334 22.48 16.26 11.83
CA VAL A 334 23.75 15.96 11.13
C VAL A 334 23.93 16.86 9.90
N MET A 335 22.87 17.02 9.10
CA MET A 335 22.88 17.90 7.92
C MET A 335 23.17 19.34 8.32
N SER A 336 22.52 19.83 9.38
CA SER A 336 22.74 21.17 9.92
C SER A 336 24.21 21.41 10.30
N TRP A 337 24.81 20.45 11.02
CA TRP A 337 26.21 20.56 11.42
C TRP A 337 27.18 20.42 10.25
N GLY A 338 26.94 19.49 9.34
CA GLY A 338 27.74 19.32 8.14
C GLY A 338 27.75 20.57 7.26
N GLN A 339 26.59 21.21 7.09
CA GLN A 339 26.49 22.47 6.37
C GLN A 339 27.18 23.63 7.11
N HIS A 340 27.10 23.67 8.44
CA HIS A 340 27.87 24.63 9.24
C HIS A 340 29.38 24.47 9.01
N GLU A 341 29.89 23.25 9.10
CA GLU A 341 31.31 22.92 8.91
C GLU A 341 31.79 23.23 7.48
N TYR A 342 30.92 23.05 6.48
CA TYR A 342 31.17 23.52 5.12
C TYR A 342 31.23 25.07 5.04
N ALA A 343 30.26 25.76 5.63
CA ALA A 343 30.17 27.22 5.60
C ALA A 343 31.37 27.91 6.26
N VAL A 344 31.95 27.31 7.30
CA VAL A 344 33.18 27.82 7.96
C VAL A 344 34.48 27.35 7.28
N GLY A 345 34.38 26.59 6.18
CA GLY A 345 35.52 26.16 5.36
C GLY A 345 36.28 24.95 5.90
N HIS A 346 35.71 24.21 6.85
CA HIS A 346 36.28 22.97 7.37
C HIS A 346 36.01 21.78 6.44
N LEU A 347 34.90 21.77 5.70
CA LEU A 347 34.66 20.82 4.61
C LEU A 347 34.97 21.45 3.26
N SER A 348 35.50 20.64 2.33
CA SER A 348 35.89 21.08 0.98
C SER A 348 34.72 21.10 -0.02
N GLN A 349 33.58 20.49 0.33
CA GLN A 349 32.39 20.37 -0.50
C GLN A 349 31.13 20.47 0.38
N PRO A 350 29.98 20.89 -0.18
CA PRO A 350 28.71 20.88 0.53
C PRO A 350 28.40 19.50 1.12
N PHE A 351 27.84 19.49 2.32
CA PHE A 351 27.49 18.25 3.00
C PHE A 351 26.16 17.69 2.47
N THR A 352 26.13 16.41 2.09
CA THR A 352 24.99 15.79 1.39
C THR A 352 24.31 14.71 2.24
N GLY A 353 23.06 14.39 1.91
CA GLY A 353 22.34 13.27 2.52
C GLY A 353 23.08 11.93 2.39
N GLU A 354 23.71 11.65 1.24
CA GLU A 354 24.54 10.45 1.09
C GLU A 354 25.68 10.44 2.11
N GLN A 355 26.38 11.56 2.32
CA GLN A 355 27.44 11.65 3.33
C GLN A 355 26.90 11.51 4.75
N ALA A 356 25.71 12.04 5.04
CA ALA A 356 25.04 11.86 6.33
C ALA A 356 24.79 10.38 6.63
N ILE A 357 24.30 9.61 5.65
CA ILE A 357 24.10 8.15 5.78
C ILE A 357 25.43 7.46 6.11
N GLN A 358 26.51 7.79 5.39
CA GLN A 358 27.83 7.16 5.62
C GLN A 358 28.40 7.50 6.99
N VAL A 359 28.23 8.74 7.45
CA VAL A 359 28.65 9.21 8.78
C VAL A 359 27.90 8.47 9.88
N LEU A 360 26.57 8.46 9.82
CA LEU A 360 25.72 7.75 10.79
C LEU A 360 26.03 6.26 10.82
N ARG A 361 26.23 5.63 9.67
CA ARG A 361 26.67 4.22 9.60
C ARG A 361 27.99 4.00 10.31
N ALA A 362 28.99 4.84 10.03
CA ALA A 362 30.32 4.67 10.58
C ALA A 362 30.37 4.87 12.11
N THR A 363 29.39 5.56 12.69
CA THR A 363 29.34 5.86 14.13
C THR A 363 28.25 5.14 14.90
N ALA A 364 27.38 4.37 14.24
CA ALA A 364 26.33 3.59 14.88
C ALA A 364 26.89 2.51 15.83
N LYS A 365 26.11 2.19 16.86
CA LYS A 365 26.40 1.16 17.86
C LYS A 365 25.71 -0.15 17.47
N PRO A 366 26.46 -1.17 17.01
CA PRO A 366 25.84 -2.43 16.59
C PRO A 366 25.21 -3.17 17.76
N VAL A 367 24.05 -3.78 17.53
CA VAL A 367 23.37 -4.65 18.49
C VAL A 367 23.80 -6.10 18.24
N THR A 368 24.74 -6.58 19.05
CA THR A 368 25.37 -7.91 18.85
C THR A 368 24.86 -8.99 19.80
N ASP A 369 23.91 -8.66 20.68
CA ASP A 369 23.41 -9.60 21.69
C ASP A 369 22.43 -10.61 21.07
N THR A 370 22.91 -11.84 20.91
CA THR A 370 22.13 -12.94 20.34
C THR A 370 21.11 -13.54 21.32
N SER A 371 21.07 -13.09 22.57
CA SER A 371 20.11 -13.58 23.59
C SER A 371 18.84 -12.74 23.69
N LEU A 372 18.72 -11.66 22.92
CA LEU A 372 17.51 -10.84 22.85
C LEU A 372 16.35 -11.65 22.26
N ALA A 373 15.11 -11.28 22.60
CA ALA A 373 13.94 -11.96 22.04
C ALA A 373 13.86 -11.73 20.51
N TRP A 374 14.26 -10.55 20.04
CA TRP A 374 14.70 -10.31 18.66
C TRP A 374 16.23 -10.34 18.60
N PRO A 375 16.86 -11.44 18.16
CA PRO A 375 18.30 -11.62 18.32
C PRO A 375 19.12 -10.62 17.48
N GLY A 376 20.14 -10.01 18.10
CA GLY A 376 21.19 -9.30 17.37
C GLY A 376 22.14 -10.25 16.62
N ALA A 377 23.16 -9.70 15.97
CA ALA A 377 24.13 -10.50 15.22
C ALA A 377 25.58 -10.00 15.39
N PRO A 378 26.60 -10.87 15.29
CA PRO A 378 27.99 -10.44 15.30
C PRO A 378 28.33 -9.61 14.05
N GLY A 379 29.21 -8.62 14.23
CA GLY A 379 29.64 -7.72 13.16
C GLY A 379 28.95 -6.36 13.24
N ASP A 380 29.09 -5.57 12.17
CA ASP A 380 28.65 -4.17 12.14
C ASP A 380 27.19 -4.02 11.69
N TRP A 381 26.54 -5.08 11.19
CA TRP A 381 25.15 -5.05 10.74
C TRP A 381 24.42 -6.33 11.13
N SER A 382 23.15 -6.20 11.48
CA SER A 382 22.21 -7.29 11.69
C SER A 382 20.89 -7.00 11.00
N LEU A 383 20.15 -8.04 10.69
CA LEU A 383 18.91 -7.95 9.92
C LEU A 383 17.72 -7.44 10.75
N GLN A 384 17.82 -7.53 12.08
CA GLN A 384 16.85 -6.98 13.02
C GLN A 384 17.11 -5.49 13.34
N TYR A 385 18.38 -5.06 13.32
CA TYR A 385 18.77 -3.73 13.84
C TYR A 385 19.52 -2.83 12.85
N GLY A 386 19.67 -3.28 11.59
CA GLY A 386 20.55 -2.62 10.64
C GLY A 386 21.99 -2.52 11.17
N TYR A 387 22.62 -1.37 10.99
CA TYR A 387 23.92 -1.01 11.58
C TYR A 387 23.85 -0.69 13.09
N GLY A 388 22.66 -0.73 13.68
CA GLY A 388 22.40 -0.51 15.09
C GLY A 388 21.91 0.91 15.40
N ILE A 389 22.18 1.37 16.61
CA ILE A 389 21.66 2.64 17.14
C ILE A 389 22.60 3.78 16.75
N PRO A 390 22.14 4.84 16.04
CA PRO A 390 22.99 5.98 15.69
C PRO A 390 23.65 6.62 16.92
N ASP A 391 24.97 6.88 16.90
CA ASP A 391 25.62 7.74 17.91
C ASP A 391 25.85 9.13 17.35
N MET A 392 25.01 10.07 17.76
CA MET A 392 24.98 11.42 17.22
C MET A 392 26.20 12.22 17.61
N TYR A 393 26.69 12.09 18.84
CA TYR A 393 27.88 12.80 19.27
C TYR A 393 29.12 12.36 18.49
N ALA A 394 29.30 11.05 18.31
CA ALA A 394 30.37 10.51 17.48
C ALA A 394 30.23 10.94 16.02
N ALA A 395 29.01 11.01 15.49
CA ALA A 395 28.73 11.51 14.14
C ALA A 395 29.23 12.95 13.95
N LEU A 396 28.82 13.88 14.83
CA LEU A 396 29.23 15.28 14.79
C LEU A 396 30.75 15.44 14.94
N GLN A 397 31.37 14.68 15.85
CA GLN A 397 32.82 14.68 16.02
C GLN A 397 33.55 14.21 14.76
N SER A 398 33.02 13.21 14.06
CA SER A 398 33.63 12.69 12.83
C SER A 398 33.65 13.74 11.72
N ILE A 399 32.60 14.57 11.63
CA ILE A 399 32.49 15.68 10.69
C ILE A 399 33.52 16.76 11.03
N THR A 400 33.57 17.21 12.29
CA THR A 400 34.53 18.24 12.73
C THR A 400 35.97 17.77 12.57
N ALA A 401 36.26 16.48 12.83
CA ALA A 401 37.60 15.92 12.67
C ALA A 401 38.10 15.97 11.21
N ALA A 402 37.20 15.90 10.22
CA ALA A 402 37.55 16.02 8.81
C ALA A 402 38.15 17.39 8.45
N GLY A 403 37.79 18.45 9.18
CA GLY A 403 38.34 19.80 9.04
C GLY A 403 39.68 20.04 9.74
N SER A 404 40.17 19.08 10.52
CA SER A 404 41.40 19.26 11.29
C SER A 404 42.68 19.05 10.45
N SER A 405 43.75 19.77 10.80
CA SER A 405 45.06 19.75 10.10
C SER A 405 45.80 18.39 10.07
N SER A 406 45.27 17.35 10.73
CA SER A 406 45.84 16.00 10.80
C SER A 406 45.33 15.03 9.72
N VAL A 407 44.39 15.46 8.88
CA VAL A 407 43.80 14.70 7.75
C VAL A 407 44.08 15.47 6.45
N PRO A 408 44.18 14.84 5.25
CA PRO A 408 44.14 15.58 3.99
C PRO A 408 42.94 16.55 4.00
N ALA A 409 43.23 17.85 3.99
CA ALA A 409 42.36 18.91 4.49
C ALA A 409 40.90 18.81 4.00
N GLY A 410 39.94 18.72 4.93
CA GLY A 410 38.51 18.93 4.69
C GLY A 410 37.80 17.87 3.86
N THR A 411 38.26 16.62 3.89
CA THR A 411 37.63 15.49 3.16
C THR A 411 36.95 14.53 4.13
N LEU A 412 35.80 13.96 3.76
CA LEU A 412 35.11 12.89 4.50
C LEU A 412 35.41 11.51 3.88
N ALA A 413 34.84 10.44 4.45
CA ALA A 413 34.84 9.15 3.78
C ALA A 413 34.11 9.26 2.43
N PRO A 414 34.58 8.58 1.37
CA PRO A 414 33.85 8.53 0.11
C PRO A 414 32.47 7.89 0.33
N THR A 415 31.45 8.32 -0.41
CA THR A 415 30.18 7.60 -0.45
C THR A 415 30.28 6.42 -1.40
N ALA A 416 29.40 5.45 -1.23
CA ALA A 416 29.28 4.31 -2.10
C ALA A 416 27.79 4.03 -2.29
N ALA A 417 27.37 3.75 -3.51
CA ALA A 417 26.01 3.32 -3.82
C ALA A 417 26.02 2.27 -4.94
N ILE A 418 25.24 1.22 -4.78
CA ILE A 418 24.90 0.25 -5.82
C ILE A 418 23.64 0.77 -6.51
N THR A 419 23.73 1.10 -7.79
CA THR A 419 22.62 1.68 -8.57
C THR A 419 21.92 0.65 -9.45
N SER A 420 22.55 -0.51 -9.67
CA SER A 420 21.91 -1.69 -10.24
C SER A 420 22.68 -2.96 -9.82
N PRO A 421 22.01 -4.11 -9.72
CA PRO A 421 20.57 -4.33 -9.91
C PRO A 421 19.70 -3.67 -8.84
N ASP A 422 18.39 -3.59 -9.09
CA ASP A 422 17.40 -3.10 -8.13
C ASP A 422 17.40 -3.93 -6.84
N TRP A 423 16.86 -3.34 -5.76
CA TRP A 423 16.56 -4.11 -4.54
C TRP A 423 15.62 -5.26 -4.91
N TYR A 424 15.88 -6.44 -4.34
CA TYR A 424 15.05 -7.63 -4.47
C TYR A 424 14.93 -8.17 -5.90
N ALA A 425 15.84 -7.78 -6.81
CA ALA A 425 15.83 -8.30 -8.17
C ALA A 425 16.03 -9.83 -8.22
N LEU A 426 15.22 -10.54 -9.01
CA LEU A 426 15.25 -12.00 -9.14
C LEU A 426 16.01 -12.41 -10.41
N PHE A 427 16.95 -13.34 -10.25
CA PHE A 427 17.74 -13.91 -11.33
C PHE A 427 17.62 -15.43 -11.38
N ASP A 428 17.34 -15.99 -12.56
CA ASP A 428 17.32 -17.43 -12.79
C ASP A 428 18.71 -17.91 -13.25
N PRO A 429 19.43 -18.71 -12.44
CA PRO A 429 20.77 -19.18 -12.77
C PRO A 429 20.84 -20.13 -13.98
N GLN A 430 19.70 -20.67 -14.46
CA GLN A 430 19.65 -21.51 -15.66
C GLN A 430 19.57 -20.71 -16.96
N SER A 431 19.00 -19.50 -16.92
CA SER A 431 18.85 -18.63 -18.10
C SER A 431 19.82 -17.44 -18.09
N GLN A 432 20.28 -17.02 -16.90
CA GLN A 432 21.16 -15.88 -16.69
C GLN A 432 22.47 -16.32 -16.05
N ALA A 433 23.57 -16.21 -16.80
CA ALA A 433 24.90 -16.64 -16.34
C ALA A 433 25.61 -15.63 -15.42
N SER A 434 25.19 -14.37 -15.43
CA SER A 434 25.80 -13.30 -14.64
C SER A 434 24.86 -12.15 -14.36
N VAL A 435 25.08 -11.46 -13.24
CA VAL A 435 24.40 -10.23 -12.84
C VAL A 435 25.40 -9.06 -12.96
N PRO A 436 25.15 -8.08 -13.85
CA PRO A 436 25.95 -6.87 -13.89
C PRO A 436 25.64 -6.00 -12.66
N VAL A 437 26.68 -5.41 -12.08
CA VAL A 437 26.55 -4.53 -10.92
C VAL A 437 27.12 -3.17 -11.27
N ALA A 438 26.30 -2.13 -11.22
CA ALA A 438 26.73 -0.74 -11.40
C ALA A 438 26.57 0.04 -10.11
N GLY A 439 27.31 1.14 -10.00
CA GLY A 439 27.21 2.02 -8.84
C GLY A 439 27.84 3.37 -9.05
N SER A 440 27.77 4.18 -8.00
CA SER A 440 28.40 5.49 -7.89
C SER A 440 29.26 5.58 -6.64
N ILE A 441 30.28 6.44 -6.73
CA ILE A 441 31.20 6.77 -5.65
C ILE A 441 31.32 8.29 -5.67
N HIS A 442 30.89 8.96 -4.60
CA HIS A 442 31.11 10.39 -4.42
C HIS A 442 32.35 10.61 -3.55
N ALA A 443 33.31 11.39 -4.04
CA ALA A 443 34.55 11.68 -3.34
C ALA A 443 35.09 13.05 -3.74
N ALA A 444 35.77 13.73 -2.81
CA ALA A 444 36.32 15.06 -3.09
C ALA A 444 37.31 15.02 -4.27
N ALA A 445 37.41 16.14 -5.00
CA ALA A 445 38.32 16.23 -6.14
C ALA A 445 39.77 15.87 -5.76
N GLY A 446 40.33 14.84 -6.41
CA GLY A 446 41.68 14.33 -6.11
C GLY A 446 41.77 13.36 -4.93
N GLN A 447 40.68 13.12 -4.18
CA GLN A 447 40.60 12.06 -3.17
C GLN A 447 40.67 10.70 -3.87
N SER A 448 41.76 9.97 -3.68
CA SER A 448 41.96 8.63 -4.26
C SER A 448 41.30 7.56 -3.40
N TRP A 449 40.75 6.54 -4.05
CA TRP A 449 40.05 5.45 -3.40
C TRP A 449 40.26 4.11 -4.13
N GLN A 450 39.99 3.02 -3.42
CA GLN A 450 39.88 1.67 -3.94
C GLN A 450 38.52 1.10 -3.56
N TYR A 451 37.80 0.46 -4.49
CA TYR A 451 36.61 -0.31 -4.17
C TYR A 451 36.87 -1.81 -4.19
N THR A 452 36.08 -2.54 -3.40
CA THR A 452 35.86 -3.98 -3.49
C THR A 452 34.36 -4.21 -3.56
N LEU A 453 33.90 -4.88 -4.62
CA LEU A 453 32.56 -5.44 -4.72
C LEU A 453 32.62 -6.88 -4.23
N GLU A 454 31.72 -7.26 -3.33
CA GLU A 454 31.68 -8.57 -2.69
C GLU A 454 30.27 -9.16 -2.76
N MET A 455 30.17 -10.49 -2.66
CA MET A 455 28.91 -11.22 -2.52
C MET A 455 28.91 -12.05 -1.23
N GLY A 456 27.76 -12.25 -0.63
CA GLY A 456 27.52 -13.21 0.46
C GLY A 456 26.20 -13.96 0.25
N LEU A 457 26.16 -15.24 0.63
CA LEU A 457 24.92 -16.04 0.54
C LEU A 457 24.02 -15.76 1.75
N GLY A 458 22.73 -15.55 1.49
CA GLY A 458 21.69 -15.22 2.47
C GLY A 458 21.49 -13.72 2.69
N ALA A 459 20.40 -13.39 3.36
CA ALA A 459 20.04 -12.03 3.81
C ALA A 459 21.04 -11.44 4.83
N GLN A 460 21.67 -12.29 5.65
CA GLN A 460 22.71 -11.92 6.60
C GLN A 460 23.92 -12.87 6.47
N PRO A 461 24.80 -12.66 5.47
CA PRO A 461 25.90 -13.58 5.21
C PRO A 461 26.92 -13.61 6.34
N GLY A 462 27.31 -14.81 6.78
CA GLY A 462 28.42 -14.98 7.74
C GLY A 462 29.82 -14.71 7.15
N SER A 463 29.93 -14.61 5.82
CA SER A 463 31.18 -14.27 5.13
C SER A 463 30.89 -13.70 3.74
N PHE A 464 31.85 -12.93 3.22
CA PHE A 464 31.79 -12.31 1.90
C PHE A 464 32.95 -12.79 1.01
N THR A 465 32.66 -12.96 -0.28
CA THR A 465 33.64 -13.33 -1.31
C THR A 465 33.81 -12.16 -2.29
N PRO A 466 35.05 -11.70 -2.57
CA PRO A 466 35.29 -10.66 -3.55
C PRO A 466 34.82 -11.06 -4.95
N VAL A 467 34.10 -10.16 -5.62
CA VAL A 467 33.64 -10.26 -7.00
C VAL A 467 34.54 -9.44 -7.92
N ALA A 468 34.81 -8.19 -7.55
CA ALA A 468 35.61 -7.27 -8.34
C ALA A 468 36.31 -6.22 -7.46
N THR A 469 37.37 -5.63 -7.98
CA THR A 469 38.07 -4.50 -7.36
C THR A 469 38.40 -3.45 -8.39
N GLY A 470 38.47 -2.20 -7.96
CA GLY A 470 38.87 -1.09 -8.81
C GLY A 470 39.47 0.04 -7.99
N THR A 471 40.11 0.99 -8.66
CA THR A 471 40.71 2.17 -8.04
C THR A 471 40.34 3.39 -8.85
N GLY A 472 40.19 4.53 -8.20
CA GLY A 472 39.89 5.79 -8.85
C GLY A 472 40.18 6.98 -7.96
N SER A 473 39.74 8.16 -8.39
CA SER A 473 39.86 9.39 -7.62
C SER A 473 38.75 10.35 -7.98
N GLY A 474 38.23 11.08 -6.99
CA GLY A 474 37.05 11.93 -7.16
C GLY A 474 35.81 11.12 -7.50
N ASP A 475 34.79 11.80 -8.00
CA ASP A 475 33.52 11.19 -8.36
C ASP A 475 33.65 10.16 -9.49
N TRP A 476 32.87 9.09 -9.37
CA TRP A 476 32.80 8.05 -10.38
C TRP A 476 31.44 7.37 -10.40
N GLN A 477 30.98 7.02 -11.60
CA GLN A 477 29.80 6.20 -11.82
C GLN A 477 30.09 5.22 -12.96
N GLY A 478 29.65 3.97 -12.83
CA GLY A 478 29.80 2.99 -13.89
C GLY A 478 29.67 1.55 -13.41
N ASN A 479 30.18 0.63 -14.23
CA ASN A 479 30.18 -0.79 -13.94
C ASN A 479 31.22 -1.13 -12.86
N LEU A 480 30.77 -1.72 -11.75
CA LEU A 480 31.61 -2.19 -10.63
C LEU A 480 32.10 -3.63 -10.84
N GLY A 481 31.42 -4.41 -11.69
CA GLY A 481 31.78 -5.79 -11.99
C GLY A 481 30.58 -6.66 -12.37
N ASN A 482 30.86 -7.92 -12.70
CA ASN A 482 29.83 -8.91 -13.02
C ASN A 482 29.90 -10.06 -12.00
N PHE A 483 28.82 -10.27 -11.25
CA PHE A 483 28.63 -11.42 -10.38
C PHE A 483 28.22 -12.63 -11.24
N SER A 484 28.90 -13.78 -11.09
CA SER A 484 28.55 -15.00 -11.84
C SER A 484 27.51 -15.81 -11.07
N THR A 485 26.32 -16.07 -11.63
CA THR A 485 25.29 -16.87 -10.95
C THR A 485 25.76 -18.31 -10.69
N ALA A 486 26.71 -18.83 -11.49
CA ALA A 486 27.35 -20.12 -11.26
C ALA A 486 28.16 -20.22 -9.96
N SER A 487 28.48 -19.10 -9.29
CA SER A 487 29.11 -19.13 -7.96
C SER A 487 28.09 -19.40 -6.84
N VAL A 488 26.79 -19.36 -7.13
CA VAL A 488 25.74 -19.77 -6.19
C VAL A 488 25.53 -21.28 -6.32
N PRO A 489 25.68 -22.06 -5.24
CA PRO A 489 25.49 -23.50 -5.29
C PRO A 489 24.08 -23.89 -5.73
N LYS A 490 23.95 -24.94 -6.56
CA LYS A 490 22.63 -25.49 -6.92
C LYS A 490 21.78 -25.91 -5.73
N SER A 491 22.41 -26.36 -4.65
CA SER A 491 21.72 -26.66 -3.39
C SER A 491 21.08 -25.45 -2.71
N PHE A 492 21.50 -24.23 -3.07
CA PHE A 492 20.94 -22.97 -2.57
C PHE A 492 19.78 -22.53 -3.46
N TRP A 493 20.05 -22.25 -4.74
CA TRP A 493 19.04 -21.68 -5.65
C TRP A 493 17.91 -22.64 -6.04
N ASN A 494 18.12 -23.96 -5.91
CA ASN A 494 17.11 -25.00 -6.19
C ASN A 494 16.55 -25.63 -4.90
N ALA A 495 16.85 -25.08 -3.72
CA ALA A 495 16.25 -25.55 -2.47
C ALA A 495 14.73 -25.39 -2.56
N THR A 496 13.95 -26.30 -1.96
CA THR A 496 12.51 -26.12 -1.81
C THR A 496 12.24 -24.93 -0.89
N PHE A 497 11.30 -24.06 -1.25
CA PHE A 497 10.94 -22.91 -0.44
C PHE A 497 10.27 -23.37 0.85
N ALA A 498 10.80 -22.95 2.00
CA ALA A 498 10.31 -23.34 3.31
C ALA A 498 9.37 -22.26 3.89
N VAL A 499 8.27 -22.71 4.50
CA VAL A 499 7.38 -21.83 5.27
C VAL A 499 8.02 -21.54 6.62
N SER A 500 8.13 -20.26 6.97
CA SER A 500 8.55 -19.83 8.30
C SER A 500 7.60 -20.34 9.38
N GLN A 501 8.14 -20.73 10.52
CA GLN A 501 7.35 -21.01 11.73
C GLN A 501 7.53 -19.92 12.81
N THR A 502 8.42 -18.95 12.58
CA THR A 502 8.79 -17.90 13.54
C THR A 502 8.95 -16.53 12.88
N LYS A 503 8.37 -16.34 11.69
CA LYS A 503 8.58 -15.17 10.81
C LYS A 503 10.06 -14.84 10.58
N ASP A 504 10.95 -15.82 10.56
CA ASP A 504 12.38 -15.60 10.32
C ASP A 504 12.65 -15.28 8.85
N LEU A 505 13.03 -14.03 8.52
CA LEU A 505 13.43 -13.58 7.17
C LEU A 505 14.39 -14.51 6.40
N PRO A 506 15.29 -15.32 7.00
CA PRO A 506 16.02 -16.35 6.24
C PRO A 506 15.12 -17.34 5.50
N THR A 507 13.84 -17.45 5.84
CA THR A 507 12.83 -18.17 5.08
C THR A 507 12.12 -17.27 4.08
N SER A 508 11.64 -16.06 4.45
CA SER A 508 11.03 -15.10 3.48
C SER A 508 11.97 -14.69 2.35
N GLU A 509 13.27 -14.58 2.61
CA GLU A 509 14.34 -14.22 1.68
C GLU A 509 15.32 -15.40 1.48
N GLN A 510 14.79 -16.62 1.42
CA GLN A 510 15.58 -17.87 1.36
C GLN A 510 16.63 -17.87 0.24
N TYR A 511 16.34 -17.22 -0.87
CA TYR A 511 17.19 -17.19 -2.06
C TYR A 511 18.05 -15.93 -2.17
N ALA A 512 18.13 -15.12 -1.10
CA ALA A 512 18.84 -13.87 -1.12
C ALA A 512 20.35 -14.06 -1.26
N VAL A 513 20.96 -13.23 -2.10
CA VAL A 513 22.40 -13.00 -2.20
C VAL A 513 22.61 -11.52 -1.87
N THR A 514 23.41 -11.26 -0.84
CA THR A 514 23.76 -9.89 -0.46
C THR A 514 25.02 -9.46 -1.23
N LEU A 515 24.89 -8.43 -2.06
CA LEU A 515 26.01 -7.70 -2.62
C LEU A 515 26.45 -6.61 -1.63
N ARG A 516 27.76 -6.37 -1.55
CA ARG A 516 28.33 -5.32 -0.72
C ARG A 516 29.41 -4.58 -1.49
N LEU A 517 29.25 -3.26 -1.61
CA LEU A 517 30.27 -2.37 -2.14
C LEU A 517 31.01 -1.72 -0.98
N ARG A 518 32.33 -1.85 -0.94
CA ARG A 518 33.20 -1.15 0.03
C ARG A 518 34.16 -0.25 -0.73
N VAL A 519 34.17 1.03 -0.41
CA VAL A 519 35.07 2.03 -1.01
C VAL A 519 35.98 2.56 0.11
N THR A 520 37.28 2.38 -0.03
CA THR A 520 38.27 2.78 0.98
C THR A 520 39.19 3.84 0.41
N ASP A 521 39.33 4.97 1.09
CA ASP A 521 40.28 6.01 0.69
C ASP A 521 41.70 5.75 1.20
N THR A 522 42.66 6.58 0.80
CA THR A 522 44.07 6.46 1.21
C THR A 522 44.30 6.66 2.71
N SER A 523 43.33 7.22 3.43
CA SER A 523 43.36 7.41 4.88
C SER A 523 42.72 6.23 5.63
N GLY A 524 42.22 5.22 4.92
CA GLY A 524 41.57 4.03 5.48
C GLY A 524 40.09 4.21 5.84
N ARG A 525 39.47 5.33 5.45
CA ARG A 525 38.04 5.58 5.70
C ARG A 525 37.20 4.82 4.69
N VAL A 526 36.05 4.30 5.13
CA VAL A 526 35.24 3.36 4.35
C VAL A 526 33.85 3.91 4.08
N GLY A 527 33.55 4.11 2.80
CA GLY A 527 32.20 4.15 2.25
C GLY A 527 31.66 2.74 2.02
N MET A 528 30.37 2.52 2.21
CA MET A 528 29.74 1.21 2.02
C MET A 528 28.31 1.35 1.52
N ASP A 529 27.91 0.40 0.68
CA ASP A 529 26.52 0.12 0.37
C ASP A 529 26.27 -1.39 0.31
N ARG A 530 25.01 -1.78 0.44
CA ARG A 530 24.54 -3.16 0.37
C ARG A 530 23.35 -3.26 -0.57
N ARG A 531 23.18 -4.43 -1.18
CA ARG A 531 22.04 -4.73 -2.05
C ARG A 531 21.66 -6.19 -1.91
N ALA A 532 20.41 -6.47 -1.55
CA ALA A 532 19.88 -7.83 -1.63
C ALA A 532 19.26 -8.07 -3.01
N ILE A 533 19.62 -9.21 -3.61
CA ILE A 533 18.99 -9.77 -4.82
C ILE A 533 18.62 -11.22 -4.54
N ASN A 534 17.78 -11.82 -5.36
CA ASN A 534 17.38 -13.21 -5.25
C ASN A 534 17.91 -14.04 -6.43
N VAL A 535 18.41 -15.25 -6.15
CA VAL A 535 18.86 -16.21 -7.18
C VAL A 535 18.12 -17.53 -7.01
N HIS A 536 17.14 -17.78 -7.87
CA HIS A 536 16.23 -18.92 -7.76
C HIS A 536 15.77 -19.42 -9.13
N HIS A 537 15.50 -20.72 -9.23
CA HIS A 537 14.87 -21.33 -10.40
C HIS A 537 13.71 -22.22 -9.95
N ASP A 538 12.51 -21.94 -10.46
CA ASP A 538 11.32 -22.78 -10.31
C ASP A 538 10.97 -23.43 -11.65
N ALA A 539 11.10 -24.75 -11.72
CA ALA A 539 10.85 -25.52 -12.93
C ALA A 539 9.38 -25.57 -13.37
N THR A 540 8.43 -25.11 -12.53
CA THR A 540 7.00 -25.06 -12.89
C THR A 540 6.58 -23.71 -13.47
N LEU A 541 7.47 -22.71 -13.49
CA LEU A 541 7.21 -21.45 -14.20
C LEU A 541 6.95 -21.73 -15.67
N LEU A 542 5.99 -21.00 -16.24
CA LEU A 542 5.80 -20.99 -17.69
C LEU A 542 7.02 -20.37 -18.36
N ALA A 543 7.29 -20.79 -19.60
CA ALA A 543 8.42 -20.28 -20.36
C ALA A 543 8.32 -18.75 -20.52
N GLY A 544 9.40 -18.03 -20.17
CA GLY A 544 9.44 -16.57 -20.22
C GLY A 544 9.05 -15.88 -18.90
N PHE A 545 8.54 -16.62 -17.91
CA PHE A 545 8.19 -16.07 -16.59
C PHE A 545 9.31 -16.31 -15.55
N PRO A 546 9.40 -15.45 -14.52
CA PRO A 546 8.60 -14.23 -14.32
C PRO A 546 8.98 -13.11 -15.31
N LEU A 547 8.00 -12.27 -15.62
CA LEU A 547 8.19 -11.04 -16.38
C LEU A 547 8.40 -9.87 -15.43
N ARG A 548 9.18 -8.88 -15.87
CA ARG A 548 9.44 -7.63 -15.15
C ARG A 548 8.62 -6.51 -15.79
N THR A 549 7.79 -5.84 -15.01
CA THR A 549 7.03 -4.65 -15.41
C THR A 549 7.86 -3.38 -15.17
N SER A 550 7.47 -2.23 -15.74
CA SER A 550 8.19 -0.96 -15.55
C SER A 550 8.03 -0.38 -14.14
N SER A 551 6.90 -0.68 -13.50
CA SER A 551 6.51 -0.24 -12.16
C SER A 551 5.81 -1.36 -11.40
N SER A 552 5.32 -1.08 -10.19
CA SER A 552 4.56 -2.03 -9.39
C SER A 552 3.29 -2.52 -10.09
N GLY A 553 2.91 -3.77 -9.78
CA GLY A 553 1.67 -4.39 -10.22
C GLY A 553 0.78 -4.77 -9.04
N GLU A 554 0.07 -3.79 -8.49
CA GLU A 554 -0.96 -4.03 -7.47
C GLU A 554 -2.18 -4.71 -8.09
N SER A 555 -2.66 -4.19 -9.22
CA SER A 555 -3.82 -4.72 -9.94
C SER A 555 -3.65 -6.20 -10.28
N GLN A 556 -4.58 -7.04 -9.82
CA GLN A 556 -4.58 -8.46 -10.11
C GLN A 556 -4.89 -8.74 -11.60
N PRO A 557 -4.13 -9.62 -12.28
CA PRO A 557 -4.44 -10.06 -13.63
C PRO A 557 -5.83 -10.70 -13.80
N ALA A 558 -6.62 -10.15 -14.71
CA ALA A 558 -7.77 -10.81 -15.32
C ALA A 558 -7.29 -11.70 -16.48
N LEU A 559 -7.89 -12.89 -16.62
CA LEU A 559 -7.46 -13.90 -17.59
C LEU A 559 -8.51 -14.11 -18.68
N VAL A 560 -8.26 -13.58 -19.87
CA VAL A 560 -9.25 -13.50 -20.96
C VAL A 560 -8.61 -13.72 -22.32
N ASP A 561 -9.30 -14.37 -23.25
CA ASP A 561 -8.87 -14.41 -24.66
C ASP A 561 -9.31 -13.13 -25.34
N LEU A 562 -8.42 -12.14 -25.41
CA LEU A 562 -8.78 -10.83 -25.92
C LEU A 562 -8.74 -10.80 -27.45
N ASN A 563 -7.84 -11.57 -28.06
CA ASN A 563 -7.58 -11.54 -29.50
C ASN A 563 -8.04 -12.81 -30.26
N GLY A 564 -8.65 -13.78 -29.58
CA GLY A 564 -9.20 -14.99 -30.18
C GLY A 564 -8.16 -16.05 -30.52
N THR A 565 -7.00 -16.03 -29.86
CA THR A 565 -5.95 -17.04 -30.06
C THR A 565 -6.27 -18.38 -29.39
N GLY A 566 -7.32 -18.42 -28.56
CA GLY A 566 -7.63 -19.57 -27.71
C GLY A 566 -6.66 -19.71 -26.54
N ARG A 567 -5.98 -18.64 -26.16
CA ARG A 567 -5.17 -18.52 -24.93
C ARG A 567 -5.82 -17.47 -24.04
N GLN A 568 -5.59 -17.53 -22.74
CA GLN A 568 -6.05 -16.46 -21.84
C GLN A 568 -4.89 -15.48 -21.64
N ASP A 569 -5.02 -14.32 -22.27
CA ASP A 569 -4.14 -13.16 -22.10
C ASP A 569 -4.25 -12.59 -20.68
N LEU A 570 -3.18 -11.95 -20.22
CA LEU A 570 -3.04 -11.42 -18.86
C LEU A 570 -3.30 -9.91 -18.89
N ILE A 571 -4.39 -9.45 -18.30
CA ILE A 571 -4.81 -8.03 -18.32
C ILE A 571 -4.74 -7.43 -16.91
N PHE A 572 -3.95 -6.37 -16.70
CA PHE A 572 -3.79 -5.73 -15.40
C PHE A 572 -3.32 -4.28 -15.50
N GLY A 573 -3.59 -3.48 -14.47
CA GLY A 573 -3.13 -2.09 -14.33
C GLY A 573 -1.75 -1.98 -13.66
N THR A 574 -1.05 -0.87 -13.90
CA THR A 574 0.22 -0.52 -13.22
C THR A 574 0.18 0.89 -12.63
N THR A 575 1.06 1.15 -11.68
CA THR A 575 1.25 2.48 -11.07
C THR A 575 1.86 3.53 -11.98
N ASP A 576 2.39 3.17 -13.15
CA ASP A 576 2.73 4.12 -14.22
C ASP A 576 1.50 4.56 -15.04
N GLY A 577 0.30 4.11 -14.65
CA GLY A 577 -0.96 4.45 -15.31
C GLY A 577 -1.17 3.71 -16.62
N GLN A 578 -0.66 2.49 -16.75
CA GLN A 578 -0.84 1.63 -17.92
C GLN A 578 -1.78 0.47 -17.61
N VAL A 579 -2.57 0.06 -18.60
CA VAL A 579 -3.20 -1.26 -18.61
C VAL A 579 -2.44 -2.11 -19.63
N GLN A 580 -1.90 -3.24 -19.17
CA GLN A 580 -1.14 -4.19 -19.97
C GLN A 580 -2.04 -5.33 -20.45
N ALA A 581 -1.70 -5.92 -21.61
CA ALA A 581 -2.36 -7.11 -22.14
C ALA A 581 -1.31 -8.05 -22.72
N ILE A 582 -0.92 -9.09 -21.97
CA ILE A 582 0.24 -9.92 -22.29
C ILE A 582 -0.20 -11.30 -22.80
N ASP A 583 0.34 -11.74 -23.95
CA ASP A 583 0.21 -13.12 -24.44
C ASP A 583 1.05 -14.06 -23.57
N PRO A 584 0.44 -15.06 -22.89
CA PRO A 584 1.14 -15.90 -21.91
C PRO A 584 2.16 -16.87 -22.51
N ALA A 585 2.12 -17.13 -23.83
CA ALA A 585 3.06 -18.03 -24.47
C ALA A 585 4.32 -17.32 -24.98
N THR A 586 4.23 -16.02 -25.25
CA THR A 586 5.34 -15.23 -25.80
C THR A 586 5.90 -14.20 -24.81
N GLY A 587 5.11 -13.79 -23.82
CA GLY A 587 5.43 -12.70 -22.91
C GLY A 587 5.39 -11.31 -23.56
N ALA A 588 4.84 -11.21 -24.78
CA ALA A 588 4.72 -9.94 -25.50
C ALA A 588 3.35 -9.29 -25.28
N GLU A 589 3.33 -7.96 -25.29
CA GLU A 589 2.11 -7.16 -25.34
C GLU A 589 1.30 -7.44 -26.61
N LEU A 590 -0.02 -7.44 -26.48
CA LEU A 590 -0.93 -7.57 -27.60
C LEU A 590 -0.94 -6.31 -28.48
N PRO A 591 -1.26 -6.42 -29.79
CA PRO A 591 -1.41 -5.25 -30.64
C PRO A 591 -2.44 -4.27 -30.09
N GLY A 592 -2.06 -2.99 -29.97
CA GLY A 592 -2.90 -1.95 -29.37
C GLY A 592 -2.62 -1.69 -27.89
N TRP A 593 -1.80 -2.54 -27.25
CA TRP A 593 -1.47 -2.48 -25.82
C TRP A 593 0.04 -2.22 -25.61
N PRO A 594 0.45 -1.69 -24.44
CA PRO A 594 -0.41 -1.19 -23.37
C PRO A 594 -1.15 0.10 -23.76
N VAL A 595 -2.27 0.37 -23.09
CA VAL A 595 -2.94 1.67 -23.13
C VAL A 595 -2.57 2.48 -21.90
N SER A 596 -2.62 3.81 -22.00
CA SER A 596 -2.28 4.71 -20.88
C SER A 596 -3.49 5.54 -20.47
N THR A 597 -3.57 5.84 -19.18
CA THR A 597 -4.48 6.83 -18.60
C THR A 597 -4.02 8.24 -19.00
N LYS A 598 -4.70 9.30 -18.55
CA LYS A 598 -4.24 10.66 -18.84
C LYS A 598 -2.94 10.98 -18.06
N PRO A 599 -2.11 11.92 -18.55
CA PRO A 599 -0.88 12.31 -17.86
C PRO A 599 -1.14 12.91 -16.47
N VAL A 600 -0.22 12.67 -15.54
CA VAL A 600 -0.20 13.33 -14.23
C VAL A 600 0.12 14.81 -14.42
N SER A 601 -0.68 15.68 -13.81
CA SER A 601 -0.41 17.12 -13.81
C SER A 601 0.53 17.47 -12.65
N VAL A 602 1.61 18.19 -12.95
CA VAL A 602 2.55 18.74 -11.95
C VAL A 602 2.61 20.25 -12.11
N LEU A 603 2.66 20.97 -10.99
CA LEU A 603 2.69 22.43 -10.97
C LEU A 603 4.07 22.96 -11.41
N ASN A 604 5.15 22.36 -10.91
CA ASN A 604 6.52 22.68 -11.29
C ASN A 604 7.31 21.45 -11.80
N PRO A 605 7.38 21.22 -13.13
CA PRO A 605 8.12 20.10 -13.69
C PRO A 605 9.63 20.15 -13.45
N GLU A 606 10.24 19.05 -13.00
CA GLU A 606 11.69 18.93 -12.81
C GLU A 606 12.37 18.28 -14.04
N PRO A 607 13.44 18.87 -14.61
CA PRO A 607 14.14 18.28 -15.74
C PRO A 607 14.70 16.88 -15.44
N GLY A 608 14.28 15.89 -16.23
CA GLY A 608 14.70 14.49 -16.07
C GLY A 608 13.79 13.67 -15.15
N VAL A 609 12.70 14.26 -14.66
CA VAL A 609 11.62 13.57 -13.97
C VAL A 609 10.38 13.60 -14.87
N ASP A 610 9.88 12.43 -15.25
CA ASP A 610 8.66 12.23 -16.02
C ASP A 610 7.51 11.88 -15.06
N PRO A 611 6.49 12.74 -14.92
CA PRO A 611 5.34 12.48 -14.05
C PRO A 611 4.50 11.27 -14.45
N GLY A 612 4.63 10.78 -15.69
CA GLY A 612 3.87 9.63 -16.18
C GLY A 612 2.37 9.89 -16.29
N HIS A 613 1.57 8.86 -16.00
CA HIS A 613 0.11 8.86 -16.13
C HIS A 613 -0.57 8.45 -14.81
N GLU A 614 -1.85 8.78 -14.65
CA GLU A 614 -2.60 8.51 -13.42
C GLU A 614 -2.51 7.03 -13.00
N PRO A 615 -2.03 6.72 -11.78
CA PRO A 615 -1.78 5.35 -11.33
C PRO A 615 -3.05 4.48 -11.28
N ILE A 616 -2.91 3.19 -11.63
CA ILE A 616 -3.96 2.18 -11.49
C ILE A 616 -3.53 1.16 -10.43
N LEU A 617 -4.23 1.13 -9.30
CA LEU A 617 -4.02 0.15 -8.23
C LEU A 617 -5.11 -0.92 -8.22
N ALA A 618 -6.35 -0.50 -8.49
CA ALA A 618 -7.52 -1.38 -8.44
C ALA A 618 -7.46 -2.46 -9.53
N ASP A 619 -8.09 -3.60 -9.25
CA ASP A 619 -8.26 -4.66 -10.22
C ASP A 619 -9.06 -4.19 -11.43
N VAL A 620 -8.62 -4.59 -12.62
CA VAL A 620 -9.41 -4.37 -13.83
C VAL A 620 -10.67 -5.23 -13.82
N ALA A 621 -11.72 -4.77 -14.50
CA ALA A 621 -12.89 -5.57 -14.82
C ALA A 621 -12.95 -5.83 -16.33
N VAL A 622 -13.28 -7.05 -16.71
CA VAL A 622 -13.34 -7.48 -18.11
C VAL A 622 -14.67 -8.15 -18.40
N GLY A 623 -15.33 -7.69 -19.46
CA GLY A 623 -16.60 -8.26 -19.89
C GLY A 623 -17.09 -7.67 -21.21
N ASP A 624 -17.91 -8.43 -21.92
CA ASP A 624 -18.56 -8.01 -23.17
C ASP A 624 -19.70 -7.02 -22.87
N LEU A 625 -19.39 -5.72 -22.88
CA LEU A 625 -20.34 -4.67 -22.52
C LEU A 625 -21.50 -4.58 -23.50
N PHE A 626 -21.26 -4.95 -24.77
CA PHE A 626 -22.22 -4.80 -25.88
C PHE A 626 -22.87 -6.12 -26.33
N ASN A 627 -22.58 -7.23 -25.65
CA ASN A 627 -23.09 -8.58 -25.97
C ASN A 627 -22.79 -9.02 -27.42
N THR A 628 -21.54 -8.85 -27.86
CA THR A 628 -21.04 -9.15 -29.22
C THR A 628 -20.13 -10.37 -29.30
N GLY A 629 -19.62 -10.83 -28.16
CA GLY A 629 -18.57 -11.84 -27.98
C GLY A 629 -17.17 -11.26 -27.79
N HIS A 630 -16.96 -9.98 -28.13
CA HIS A 630 -15.71 -9.26 -27.86
C HIS A 630 -15.71 -8.75 -26.42
N GLN A 631 -14.55 -8.78 -25.76
CA GLN A 631 -14.42 -8.39 -24.35
C GLN A 631 -13.89 -6.96 -24.25
N ASP A 632 -14.49 -6.16 -23.39
CA ASP A 632 -14.04 -4.80 -23.08
C ASP A 632 -13.36 -4.78 -21.70
N ILE A 633 -12.46 -3.82 -21.50
CA ILE A 633 -11.66 -3.66 -20.29
C ILE A 633 -12.03 -2.36 -19.60
N VAL A 634 -12.33 -2.42 -18.31
CA VAL A 634 -12.62 -1.26 -17.46
C VAL A 634 -11.59 -1.17 -16.35
N ALA A 635 -10.99 0.01 -16.16
CA ALA A 635 -10.03 0.27 -15.10
C ALA A 635 -10.29 1.63 -14.45
N THR A 636 -9.91 1.75 -13.17
CA THR A 636 -10.07 2.97 -12.39
C THR A 636 -8.74 3.40 -11.81
N THR A 637 -8.45 4.70 -11.89
CA THR A 637 -7.24 5.30 -11.32
C THR A 637 -7.46 5.73 -9.88
N ILE A 638 -6.39 5.79 -9.09
CA ILE A 638 -6.45 6.32 -7.73
C ILE A 638 -6.89 7.79 -7.69
N ASP A 639 -6.57 8.53 -8.76
CA ASP A 639 -7.05 9.89 -9.02
C ASP A 639 -8.55 9.95 -9.39
N GLY A 640 -9.27 8.85 -9.41
CA GLY A 640 -10.72 8.84 -9.58
C GLY A 640 -11.18 9.06 -11.03
N SER A 641 -10.38 8.63 -12.00
CA SER A 641 -10.82 8.52 -13.39
C SER A 641 -11.16 7.05 -13.71
N VAL A 642 -12.31 6.80 -14.34
CA VAL A 642 -12.76 5.45 -14.78
C VAL A 642 -12.68 5.40 -16.30
N TYR A 643 -12.03 4.39 -16.85
CA TYR A 643 -11.82 4.20 -18.29
C TYR A 643 -12.46 2.90 -18.76
N ALA A 644 -12.88 2.86 -20.03
CA ALA A 644 -13.30 1.62 -20.68
C ALA A 644 -12.71 1.57 -22.10
N TRP A 645 -12.04 0.46 -22.44
CA TRP A 645 -11.42 0.23 -23.75
C TRP A 645 -11.98 -1.04 -24.39
N ASP A 646 -12.02 -1.07 -25.72
CA ASP A 646 -12.31 -2.29 -26.47
C ASP A 646 -11.13 -3.27 -26.50
N ASP A 647 -11.33 -4.43 -27.12
CA ASP A 647 -10.33 -5.49 -27.28
C ASP A 647 -9.10 -5.09 -28.14
N HIS A 648 -9.13 -3.93 -28.80
CA HIS A 648 -8.04 -3.35 -29.59
C HIS A 648 -7.34 -2.17 -28.88
N GLY A 649 -7.66 -1.94 -27.60
CA GLY A 649 -7.10 -0.84 -26.81
C GLY A 649 -7.65 0.53 -27.22
N GLN A 650 -8.76 0.61 -27.94
CA GLN A 650 -9.40 1.88 -28.26
C GLN A 650 -10.35 2.29 -27.15
N LEU A 651 -10.22 3.54 -26.70
CA LEU A 651 -11.10 4.10 -25.67
C LEU A 651 -12.54 4.15 -26.19
N LEU A 652 -13.47 3.58 -25.43
CA LEU A 652 -14.88 3.54 -25.79
C LEU A 652 -15.50 4.95 -25.75
N PRO A 653 -16.46 5.26 -26.64
CA PRO A 653 -17.16 6.55 -26.60
C PRO A 653 -17.84 6.79 -25.24
N GLY A 654 -17.65 8.00 -24.70
CA GLY A 654 -18.24 8.40 -23.41
C GLY A 654 -17.31 8.23 -22.20
N TRP A 655 -16.12 7.66 -22.41
CA TRP A 655 -15.07 7.44 -21.41
C TRP A 655 -13.85 8.35 -21.66
N PRO A 656 -13.06 8.69 -20.62
CA PRO A 656 -13.25 8.33 -19.20
C PRO A 656 -14.36 9.11 -18.48
N LYS A 657 -14.72 8.65 -17.28
CA LYS A 657 -15.52 9.36 -16.27
C LYS A 657 -14.65 9.85 -15.12
N THR A 658 -15.14 10.82 -14.36
CA THR A 658 -14.46 11.37 -13.19
C THR A 658 -15.36 11.24 -11.96
N LEU A 659 -14.76 10.83 -10.84
CA LEU A 659 -15.41 10.56 -9.56
C LEU A 659 -15.26 11.78 -8.63
N ASP A 660 -15.94 12.87 -8.96
CA ASP A 660 -15.83 14.16 -8.24
C ASP A 660 -17.20 14.73 -7.83
N THR A 661 -18.23 13.88 -7.71
CA THR A 661 -19.60 14.36 -7.51
C THR A 661 -19.81 14.88 -6.08
N GLY A 662 -19.75 16.20 -5.93
CA GLY A 662 -19.90 16.87 -4.64
C GLY A 662 -18.58 17.07 -3.89
N VAL A 663 -17.45 16.88 -4.58
CA VAL A 663 -16.11 17.16 -4.08
C VAL A 663 -15.80 18.66 -4.23
N SER A 664 -15.26 19.26 -3.19
CA SER A 664 -14.78 20.65 -3.21
C SER A 664 -13.65 20.82 -2.20
N ALA A 665 -12.63 21.60 -2.57
CA ALA A 665 -11.56 21.97 -1.63
C ALA A 665 -12.16 22.63 -0.37
N PRO A 666 -11.70 22.26 0.84
CA PRO A 666 -12.17 22.86 2.08
C PRO A 666 -11.79 24.35 2.14
N PRO A 667 -12.55 25.18 2.88
CA PRO A 667 -12.19 26.59 3.06
C PRO A 667 -10.86 26.72 3.82
N ILE A 668 -10.19 27.86 3.61
CA ILE A 668 -9.03 28.33 4.38
C ILE A 668 -9.52 29.50 5.26
N PRO A 669 -9.37 29.47 6.60
CA PRO A 669 -8.74 28.40 7.38
C PRO A 669 -9.61 27.15 7.44
N ARG A 670 -8.99 26.00 7.75
CA ARG A 670 -9.65 24.70 7.83
C ARG A 670 -10.77 24.67 8.85
N PRO A 671 -11.93 24.07 8.51
CA PRO A 671 -13.01 23.92 9.46
C PRO A 671 -12.65 22.93 10.57
N LYS A 672 -13.14 23.17 11.78
CA LYS A 672 -13.02 22.25 12.92
C LYS A 672 -14.06 21.15 12.90
N LEU A 673 -13.75 20.03 12.24
CA LEU A 673 -14.64 18.87 12.12
C LEU A 673 -14.04 17.69 12.90
N SER A 674 -14.77 17.12 13.87
CA SER A 674 -14.28 15.97 14.63
C SER A 674 -14.74 14.66 14.00
N TYR A 675 -13.84 13.68 13.87
CA TYR A 675 -14.16 12.35 13.34
C TYR A 675 -14.81 12.43 11.95
N THR A 676 -14.24 13.25 11.06
CA THR A 676 -14.85 13.56 9.76
C THR A 676 -13.80 13.60 8.66
N ARG A 677 -14.07 12.88 7.58
CA ARG A 677 -13.33 12.97 6.32
C ARG A 677 -14.28 13.35 5.21
N LEU A 678 -13.97 14.49 4.59
CA LEU A 678 -14.79 15.03 3.53
C LEU A 678 -14.62 14.20 2.25
N PRO A 679 -15.66 14.14 1.40
CA PRO A 679 -15.57 13.53 0.08
C PRO A 679 -14.39 14.10 -0.71
N THR A 680 -13.57 13.23 -1.27
CA THR A 680 -12.48 13.60 -2.17
C THR A 680 -12.61 12.87 -3.50
N LYS A 681 -11.83 13.31 -4.48
CA LYS A 681 -11.71 12.61 -5.75
C LYS A 681 -10.78 11.41 -5.57
N GLY A 682 -11.23 10.23 -5.99
CA GLY A 682 -10.38 9.03 -6.03
C GLY A 682 -11.14 7.73 -5.87
N ALA A 683 -10.44 6.62 -6.07
CA ALA A 683 -10.98 5.27 -5.84
C ALA A 683 -9.88 4.21 -5.79
N VAL A 684 -10.04 3.25 -4.89
CA VAL A 684 -9.25 2.00 -4.85
C VAL A 684 -10.12 0.75 -5.04
N ALA A 685 -11.44 0.89 -4.97
CA ALA A 685 -12.40 -0.17 -5.26
C ALA A 685 -12.35 -0.54 -6.75
N ALA A 686 -12.41 -1.84 -7.05
CA ALA A 686 -12.44 -2.32 -8.42
C ALA A 686 -13.79 -2.01 -9.11
N PRO A 687 -13.81 -1.70 -10.42
CA PRO A 687 -15.06 -1.62 -11.17
C PRO A 687 -15.78 -2.97 -11.16
N VAL A 688 -17.11 -2.95 -11.18
CA VAL A 688 -17.94 -4.16 -11.21
C VAL A 688 -18.83 -4.14 -12.45
N LEU A 689 -18.89 -5.26 -13.19
CA LEU A 689 -19.71 -5.38 -14.40
C LEU A 689 -20.94 -6.26 -14.16
N VAL A 690 -22.12 -5.68 -14.31
CA VAL A 690 -23.39 -6.37 -14.07
C VAL A 690 -24.50 -5.76 -14.93
N ASP A 691 -25.41 -6.58 -15.46
CA ASP A 691 -26.67 -6.08 -16.03
C ASP A 691 -27.58 -5.65 -14.87
N LEU A 692 -27.48 -4.40 -14.45
CA LEU A 692 -28.19 -3.85 -13.31
C LEU A 692 -29.63 -3.53 -13.68
N ASN A 693 -29.83 -3.03 -14.90
CA ASN A 693 -31.13 -2.54 -15.38
C ASN A 693 -32.01 -3.63 -16.05
N GLY A 694 -31.44 -4.79 -16.38
CA GLY A 694 -32.11 -5.95 -16.98
C GLY A 694 -32.31 -5.88 -18.49
N ASP A 695 -31.51 -5.10 -19.22
CA ASP A 695 -31.61 -4.93 -20.67
C ASP A 695 -30.78 -5.93 -21.49
N GLY A 696 -29.98 -6.77 -20.82
CA GLY A 696 -29.14 -7.79 -21.44
C GLY A 696 -27.76 -7.31 -21.89
N GLN A 697 -27.37 -6.07 -21.56
CA GLN A 697 -26.00 -5.54 -21.66
C GLN A 697 -25.42 -5.34 -20.25
N LEU A 698 -24.09 -5.25 -20.15
CA LEU A 698 -23.45 -5.00 -18.86
C LEU A 698 -23.38 -3.50 -18.59
N ASP A 699 -23.70 -3.14 -17.35
CA ASP A 699 -23.46 -1.82 -16.77
C ASP A 699 -22.16 -1.84 -15.95
N ILE A 700 -21.55 -0.67 -15.80
CA ILE A 700 -20.31 -0.43 -15.05
C ILE A 700 -20.67 0.24 -13.72
N VAL A 701 -20.33 -0.41 -12.61
CA VAL A 701 -20.53 0.09 -11.25
C VAL A 701 -19.19 0.45 -10.62
N GLN A 702 -19.11 1.60 -9.95
CA GLN A 702 -17.88 2.07 -9.29
C GLN A 702 -18.20 2.67 -7.91
N ALA A 703 -17.51 2.22 -6.87
CA ALA A 703 -17.47 2.87 -5.57
C ALA A 703 -16.31 3.87 -5.50
N ALA A 704 -16.48 5.00 -4.84
CA ALA A 704 -15.52 6.09 -4.90
C ALA A 704 -15.39 6.89 -3.61
N TRP A 705 -14.27 7.63 -3.48
CA TRP A 705 -13.97 8.53 -2.36
C TRP A 705 -14.87 9.76 -2.30
N ASP A 706 -15.68 10.01 -3.34
CA ASP A 706 -16.73 11.05 -3.33
C ASP A 706 -17.98 10.62 -2.53
N GLY A 707 -17.93 9.45 -1.88
CA GLY A 707 -18.98 8.86 -1.05
C GLY A 707 -20.17 8.33 -1.81
N ARG A 708 -19.96 7.94 -3.06
CA ARG A 708 -21.03 7.46 -3.94
C ARG A 708 -20.71 6.12 -4.58
N LEU A 709 -21.78 5.39 -4.83
CA LEU A 709 -21.81 4.34 -5.84
C LEU A 709 -22.32 4.95 -7.15
N HIS A 710 -21.55 4.78 -8.21
CA HIS A 710 -21.88 5.20 -9.56
C HIS A 710 -22.29 3.99 -10.39
N ALA A 711 -23.20 4.19 -11.36
CA ALA A 711 -23.57 3.15 -12.32
C ALA A 711 -23.83 3.76 -13.70
N TRP A 712 -23.13 3.27 -14.72
CA TRP A 712 -23.24 3.72 -16.11
C TRP A 712 -23.53 2.55 -17.04
N ASN A 713 -24.25 2.81 -18.12
CA ASN A 713 -24.25 1.87 -19.25
C ASN A 713 -22.92 1.90 -20.00
N ALA A 714 -22.73 0.97 -20.95
CA ALA A 714 -21.52 0.86 -21.78
C ALA A 714 -21.13 2.16 -22.53
N ALA A 715 -22.10 3.03 -22.85
CA ALA A 715 -21.89 4.32 -23.51
C ALA A 715 -21.53 5.46 -22.55
N GLY A 716 -21.35 5.17 -21.25
CA GLY A 716 -21.02 6.13 -20.22
C GLY A 716 -22.18 7.05 -19.83
N GLN A 717 -23.43 6.60 -19.96
CA GLN A 717 -24.59 7.36 -19.48
C GLN A 717 -25.02 6.84 -18.11
N ASP A 718 -25.35 7.75 -17.18
CA ASP A 718 -25.84 7.36 -15.86
C ASP A 718 -27.11 6.51 -15.99
N LEU A 719 -27.18 5.44 -15.22
CA LEU A 719 -28.41 4.69 -15.09
C LEU A 719 -29.45 5.49 -14.29
N PRO A 720 -30.76 5.31 -14.54
CA PRO A 720 -31.80 5.99 -13.77
C PRO A 720 -31.66 5.73 -12.26
N GLY A 721 -31.57 6.81 -11.48
CA GLY A 721 -31.41 6.74 -10.02
C GLY A 721 -29.95 6.81 -9.54
N TRP A 722 -28.98 6.84 -10.45
CA TRP A 722 -27.55 6.87 -10.15
C TRP A 722 -26.91 8.22 -10.53
N PRO A 723 -25.79 8.62 -9.88
CA PRO A 723 -25.13 7.95 -8.74
C PRO A 723 -25.91 8.11 -7.42
N VAL A 724 -25.69 7.19 -6.49
CA VAL A 724 -26.29 7.22 -5.15
C VAL A 724 -25.24 7.55 -4.09
N LYS A 725 -25.59 8.44 -3.15
CA LYS A 725 -24.74 8.69 -1.97
C LYS A 725 -24.89 7.52 -1.00
N VAL A 726 -23.77 6.95 -0.57
CA VAL A 726 -23.78 5.96 0.52
C VAL A 726 -23.85 6.71 1.83
N ASP A 727 -25.06 6.79 2.40
CA ASP A 727 -25.30 7.58 3.61
C ASP A 727 -26.53 7.03 4.36
N PHE A 728 -26.65 7.41 5.63
CA PHE A 728 -27.81 7.10 6.44
C PHE A 728 -29.01 7.96 6.01
N PRO A 729 -30.18 7.35 5.71
CA PRO A 729 -31.38 8.10 5.35
C PRO A 729 -31.89 8.98 6.50
N THR A 730 -31.56 8.59 7.74
CA THR A 730 -31.73 9.36 8.96
C THR A 730 -30.52 9.11 9.85
N PRO A 731 -30.00 10.11 10.59
CA PRO A 731 -28.84 9.94 11.45
C PRO A 731 -28.96 8.69 12.33
N PRO A 732 -27.92 7.82 12.37
CA PRO A 732 -27.99 6.58 13.12
C PRO A 732 -28.03 6.86 14.62
N SER A 733 -28.62 5.93 15.39
CA SER A 733 -28.57 6.03 16.85
C SER A 733 -27.15 5.77 17.34
N VAL A 734 -26.48 6.81 17.84
CA VAL A 734 -25.14 6.71 18.43
C VAL A 734 -25.27 6.28 19.91
N PRO A 735 -24.67 5.16 20.34
CA PRO A 735 -24.66 4.77 21.75
C PRO A 735 -24.00 5.84 22.64
N SER A 736 -24.39 5.88 23.92
CA SER A 736 -23.76 6.82 24.87
C SER A 736 -22.27 6.56 24.99
N GLY A 737 -21.45 7.61 24.82
CA GLY A 737 -19.99 7.51 24.88
C GLY A 737 -19.33 7.07 23.58
N TYR A 738 -20.08 7.02 22.47
CA TYR A 738 -19.55 6.81 21.13
C TYR A 738 -19.69 8.09 20.29
N SER A 739 -18.82 8.22 19.30
CA SER A 739 -18.90 9.15 18.19
C SER A 739 -19.15 8.36 16.91
N LEU A 740 -19.91 8.94 15.97
CA LEU A 740 -19.95 8.45 14.59
C LEU A 740 -18.75 9.05 13.88
N VAL A 741 -17.92 8.21 13.28
CA VAL A 741 -16.95 8.65 12.29
C VAL A 741 -17.68 8.84 10.97
N ASP A 742 -17.68 10.08 10.47
CA ASP A 742 -18.23 10.46 9.16
C ASP A 742 -17.10 10.48 8.14
N ASP A 743 -16.55 9.29 7.84
CA ASP A 743 -15.68 9.08 6.69
C ASP A 743 -16.53 8.65 5.50
N GLN A 744 -16.62 9.55 4.52
CA GLN A 744 -17.43 9.36 3.32
C GLN A 744 -16.71 8.55 2.25
N LYS A 745 -15.43 8.20 2.40
CA LYS A 745 -14.74 7.36 1.41
C LYS A 745 -15.43 6.00 1.27
N LEU A 746 -15.23 5.36 0.11
CA LEU A 746 -15.68 3.99 -0.19
C LEU A 746 -14.53 3.19 -0.79
N ASP A 747 -13.81 2.44 0.03
CA ASP A 747 -12.61 1.70 -0.41
C ASP A 747 -12.92 0.26 -0.85
N ALA A 748 -13.99 -0.33 -0.32
CA ALA A 748 -14.38 -1.70 -0.61
C ALA A 748 -15.05 -1.83 -1.99
N THR A 749 -14.74 -2.93 -2.69
CA THR A 749 -15.44 -3.30 -3.93
C THR A 749 -16.87 -3.78 -3.58
N PRO A 750 -17.93 -3.23 -4.22
CA PRO A 750 -19.29 -3.66 -3.95
C PRO A 750 -19.56 -5.06 -4.52
N ALA A 751 -20.31 -5.88 -3.79
CA ALA A 751 -20.77 -7.17 -4.29
C ALA A 751 -22.11 -7.05 -5.01
N VAL A 752 -22.27 -7.81 -6.10
CA VAL A 752 -23.56 -8.13 -6.68
C VAL A 752 -24.22 -9.20 -5.81
N ALA A 753 -25.49 -9.03 -5.43
CA ALA A 753 -26.23 -10.03 -4.66
C ALA A 753 -27.67 -10.17 -5.13
N TYR A 754 -28.10 -11.40 -5.42
CA TYR A 754 -29.47 -11.73 -5.79
C TYR A 754 -30.31 -12.03 -4.54
N LEU A 755 -30.49 -11.01 -3.69
CA LEU A 755 -31.15 -11.12 -2.38
C LEU A 755 -32.62 -11.53 -2.46
N ASP A 756 -33.30 -11.23 -3.57
CA ASP A 756 -34.69 -11.64 -3.85
C ASP A 756 -34.79 -12.88 -4.78
N GLY A 757 -33.62 -13.38 -5.22
CA GLY A 757 -33.43 -14.51 -6.12
C GLY A 757 -33.03 -14.10 -7.54
N ARG A 758 -32.35 -15.01 -8.24
CA ARG A 758 -31.68 -14.75 -9.55
C ARG A 758 -32.60 -14.35 -10.71
N ASN A 759 -33.91 -14.46 -10.54
CA ASN A 759 -34.90 -14.02 -11.53
C ASN A 759 -35.42 -12.59 -11.27
N LYS A 760 -34.81 -11.86 -10.34
CA LYS A 760 -35.07 -10.47 -10.00
C LYS A 760 -33.80 -9.65 -10.26
N PRO A 761 -33.93 -8.32 -10.45
CA PRO A 761 -32.78 -7.44 -10.52
C PRO A 761 -31.87 -7.63 -9.29
N PRO A 762 -30.54 -7.59 -9.47
CA PRO A 762 -29.62 -7.72 -8.35
C PRO A 762 -29.67 -6.49 -7.43
N SER A 763 -29.09 -6.65 -6.24
CA SER A 763 -28.74 -5.55 -5.34
C SER A 763 -27.22 -5.38 -5.32
N LEU A 764 -26.76 -4.15 -5.06
CA LEU A 764 -25.35 -3.85 -4.81
C LEU A 764 -25.16 -3.71 -3.30
N VAL A 765 -24.18 -4.44 -2.74
CA VAL A 765 -23.90 -4.46 -1.29
C VAL A 765 -22.47 -4.02 -1.03
N ILE A 766 -22.27 -3.07 -0.14
CA ILE A 766 -20.97 -2.45 0.13
C ILE A 766 -20.74 -2.23 1.63
N ARG A 767 -19.51 -2.46 2.08
CA ARG A 767 -19.03 -2.02 3.40
C ARG A 767 -18.54 -0.58 3.27
N SER A 768 -19.01 0.31 4.15
CA SER A 768 -18.60 1.72 4.18
C SER A 768 -17.53 1.96 5.25
N GLN A 769 -16.89 3.12 5.17
CA GLN A 769 -15.92 3.65 6.12
C GLN A 769 -16.60 4.27 7.36
N TYR A 770 -17.93 4.41 7.36
CA TYR A 770 -18.66 4.75 8.58
C TYR A 770 -18.33 3.76 9.70
N THR A 771 -17.86 4.29 10.83
CA THR A 771 -17.64 3.53 12.07
C THR A 771 -18.24 4.25 13.28
N MET A 772 -18.43 3.54 14.40
CA MET A 772 -18.74 4.14 15.70
C MET A 772 -17.69 3.72 16.73
N ILE A 773 -17.03 4.70 17.33
CA ILE A 773 -15.90 4.51 18.25
C ILE A 773 -16.04 5.35 19.51
N GLN A 774 -15.27 5.04 20.55
CA GLN A 774 -15.35 5.74 21.85
C GLN A 774 -14.42 6.96 21.96
N GLY A 775 -13.40 7.04 21.11
CA GLY A 775 -12.38 8.10 21.08
C GLY A 775 -11.39 7.87 19.94
N ALA A 776 -10.43 8.77 19.74
CA ALA A 776 -9.30 8.58 18.82
C ALA A 776 -8.29 7.54 19.36
N GLY A 777 -7.43 7.04 18.48
CA GLY A 777 -6.53 5.92 18.71
C GLY A 777 -7.23 4.56 18.63
N ILE A 778 -6.53 3.51 19.07
CA ILE A 778 -7.05 2.13 19.08
C ILE A 778 -8.16 2.01 20.14
N GLN A 779 -9.37 1.67 19.72
CA GLN A 779 -10.54 1.55 20.59
C GLN A 779 -11.11 0.12 20.57
N PRO A 780 -11.38 -0.50 21.74
CA PRO A 780 -12.11 -1.76 21.78
C PRO A 780 -13.60 -1.54 21.49
N LEU A 781 -14.25 -2.56 20.92
CA LEU A 781 -15.71 -2.68 20.78
C LEU A 781 -16.37 -1.60 19.90
N GLY A 782 -15.77 -1.23 18.78
CA GLY A 782 -16.41 -0.36 17.81
C GLY A 782 -17.48 -1.04 16.95
N TYR A 783 -18.07 -0.28 16.03
CA TYR A 783 -19.04 -0.79 15.07
C TYR A 783 -18.72 -0.30 13.66
N SER A 784 -18.89 -1.17 12.68
CA SER A 784 -18.83 -0.84 11.25
C SER A 784 -20.21 -1.00 10.59
N PHE A 785 -20.36 -0.49 9.37
CA PHE A 785 -21.63 -0.48 8.65
C PHE A 785 -21.54 -1.10 7.25
N THR A 786 -22.60 -1.81 6.87
CA THR A 786 -22.77 -2.37 5.52
C THR A 786 -24.11 -1.90 4.95
N PHE A 787 -24.11 -1.47 3.69
CA PHE A 787 -25.27 -0.93 2.98
C PHE A 787 -25.66 -1.84 1.82
N ALA A 788 -26.94 -1.84 1.44
CA ALA A 788 -27.42 -2.50 0.24
C ALA A 788 -28.39 -1.60 -0.54
N TYR A 789 -28.18 -1.48 -1.85
CA TYR A 789 -28.99 -0.68 -2.75
C TYR A 789 -29.63 -1.56 -3.81
N ASN A 790 -30.89 -1.27 -4.15
CA ASN A 790 -31.59 -1.92 -5.26
C ASN A 790 -31.05 -1.38 -6.60
N ALA A 791 -31.34 -2.09 -7.69
CA ALA A 791 -30.95 -1.68 -9.04
C ALA A 791 -31.41 -0.26 -9.45
N ASP A 792 -32.50 0.25 -8.86
CA ASP A 792 -33.01 1.60 -9.09
C ASP A 792 -32.34 2.69 -8.22
N GLY A 793 -31.30 2.34 -7.47
CA GLY A 793 -30.56 3.24 -6.57
C GLY A 793 -31.22 3.47 -5.21
N SER A 794 -32.38 2.87 -4.94
CA SER A 794 -33.03 3.00 -3.62
C SER A 794 -32.31 2.16 -2.56
N LEU A 795 -32.10 2.72 -1.37
CA LEU A 795 -31.60 1.98 -0.21
C LEU A 795 -32.58 0.86 0.17
N ARG A 796 -32.06 -0.36 0.33
CA ARG A 796 -32.87 -1.55 0.60
C ARG A 796 -33.43 -1.51 2.03
N THR A 797 -34.70 -1.91 2.18
CA THR A 797 -35.33 -1.99 3.50
C THR A 797 -34.61 -3.00 4.40
N GLY A 798 -34.32 -2.61 5.64
CA GLY A 798 -33.54 -3.41 6.59
C GLY A 798 -32.04 -3.09 6.62
N TRP A 799 -31.58 -2.20 5.72
CA TRP A 799 -30.21 -1.72 5.63
C TRP A 799 -30.13 -0.21 5.94
N PRO A 800 -28.97 0.33 6.38
CA PRO A 800 -27.71 -0.36 6.65
C PRO A 800 -27.75 -1.29 7.86
N VAL A 801 -26.84 -2.27 7.87
CA VAL A 801 -26.61 -3.20 8.99
C VAL A 801 -25.40 -2.74 9.78
N ARG A 802 -25.54 -2.68 11.11
CA ARG A 802 -24.45 -2.38 12.04
C ARG A 802 -23.79 -3.68 12.50
N LEU A 803 -22.50 -3.82 12.28
CA LEU A 803 -21.68 -4.95 12.68
C LEU A 803 -20.80 -4.55 13.86
N GLN A 804 -20.57 -5.47 14.79
CA GLN A 804 -19.71 -5.21 15.94
C GLN A 804 -18.28 -5.67 15.64
N SER A 805 -17.32 -4.78 15.84
CA SER A 805 -15.89 -5.02 15.67
C SER A 805 -15.25 -5.30 17.04
N ILE A 806 -14.11 -6.00 17.08
CA ILE A 806 -13.37 -6.23 18.34
C ILE A 806 -12.57 -4.98 18.68
N ILE A 807 -11.92 -4.40 17.67
CA ILE A 807 -11.14 -3.17 17.72
C ILE A 807 -11.57 -2.31 16.53
N GLU A 808 -11.58 -1.00 16.69
CA GLU A 808 -11.58 -0.03 15.61
C GLU A 808 -10.40 0.92 15.85
N PHE A 809 -9.83 1.46 14.78
CA PHE A 809 -8.70 2.38 14.86
C PHE A 809 -9.01 3.63 14.05
N TYR A 810 -8.98 4.80 14.70
CA TYR A 810 -9.26 6.10 14.08
C TYR A 810 -8.38 7.21 14.67
N GLY A 811 -8.02 8.25 13.92
CA GLY A 811 -7.24 9.39 14.42
C GLY A 811 -5.79 9.00 14.69
N SER A 812 -5.19 8.27 13.75
CA SER A 812 -3.89 7.61 13.79
C SER A 812 -3.19 7.71 12.43
N ALA A 813 -2.34 6.75 12.05
CA ALA A 813 -1.72 6.74 10.72
C ALA A 813 -2.43 5.81 9.69
N GLN A 814 -3.38 4.97 10.12
CA GLN A 814 -3.77 3.74 9.40
C GLN A 814 -5.27 3.64 9.08
N GLU A 815 -6.06 4.70 9.24
CA GLU A 815 -7.51 4.59 9.21
C GLU A 815 -8.10 4.09 7.89
N PHE A 816 -7.52 4.46 6.74
CA PHE A 816 -7.93 3.92 5.44
C PHE A 816 -8.07 2.39 5.46
N ILE A 817 -7.11 1.66 6.05
CA ILE A 817 -7.16 0.19 6.11
C ILE A 817 -8.00 -0.35 7.26
N THR A 818 -8.21 0.42 8.33
CA THR A 818 -8.90 -0.05 9.55
C THR A 818 -10.38 0.29 9.62
N GLU A 819 -10.91 1.11 8.72
CA GLU A 819 -12.32 1.52 8.76
C GLU A 819 -13.23 0.80 7.75
N GLY A 820 -12.70 0.18 6.68
CA GLY A 820 -13.59 -0.28 5.61
C GLY A 820 -13.01 -0.98 4.39
N THR A 821 -11.92 -1.75 4.51
CA THR A 821 -11.30 -2.39 3.33
C THR A 821 -11.77 -3.80 3.00
N SER A 822 -12.39 -4.52 3.93
CA SER A 822 -12.98 -5.83 3.64
C SER A 822 -14.17 -5.72 2.69
N SER A 823 -13.98 -6.17 1.46
CA SER A 823 -15.01 -6.22 0.44
C SER A 823 -16.03 -7.33 0.73
N VAL A 824 -17.26 -7.06 0.31
CA VAL A 824 -18.41 -7.94 0.56
C VAL A 824 -18.39 -9.10 -0.44
N VAL A 825 -18.91 -10.27 -0.06
CA VAL A 825 -19.15 -11.39 -0.98
C VAL A 825 -20.52 -12.03 -0.74
N SER A 826 -21.09 -12.68 -1.74
CA SER A 826 -22.41 -13.27 -1.64
C SER A 826 -22.55 -14.63 -2.33
N ALA A 827 -23.47 -15.46 -1.81
CA ALA A 827 -23.76 -16.79 -2.31
C ALA A 827 -25.12 -17.31 -1.82
N ASP A 828 -25.74 -18.23 -2.55
CA ASP A 828 -26.89 -19.02 -2.07
C ASP A 828 -26.42 -20.12 -1.12
N VAL A 829 -26.07 -19.73 0.11
CA VAL A 829 -25.46 -20.60 1.13
C VAL A 829 -26.36 -21.72 1.64
N ASN A 830 -27.68 -21.60 1.45
CA ASN A 830 -28.67 -22.55 1.98
C ASN A 830 -29.52 -23.21 0.88
N ASN A 831 -29.16 -23.04 -0.39
CA ASN A 831 -29.89 -23.52 -1.56
C ASN A 831 -31.37 -23.06 -1.58
N SER A 832 -31.64 -21.85 -1.10
CA SER A 832 -32.99 -21.26 -1.11
C SER A 832 -33.35 -20.61 -2.44
N GLY A 833 -32.37 -20.45 -3.34
CA GLY A 833 -32.47 -19.65 -4.55
C GLY A 833 -32.26 -18.15 -4.32
N ARG A 834 -31.86 -17.73 -3.11
CA ARG A 834 -31.56 -16.35 -2.73
C ARG A 834 -30.19 -16.27 -2.08
N ASP A 835 -29.46 -15.21 -2.40
CA ASP A 835 -28.14 -15.02 -1.83
C ASP A 835 -28.20 -14.53 -0.38
N SER A 836 -27.25 -15.01 0.41
CA SER A 836 -26.79 -14.39 1.66
C SER A 836 -25.47 -13.67 1.40
N VAL A 837 -25.14 -12.73 2.28
CA VAL A 837 -23.96 -11.87 2.18
C VAL A 837 -23.00 -12.20 3.32
N ALA A 838 -21.74 -12.47 3.02
CA ALA A 838 -20.67 -12.52 4.01
C ALA A 838 -19.84 -11.23 3.98
N VAL A 839 -19.53 -10.70 5.16
CA VAL A 839 -18.76 -9.48 5.36
C VAL A 839 -18.12 -9.50 6.74
N SER A 840 -16.92 -8.96 6.85
CA SER A 840 -16.16 -8.88 8.11
C SER A 840 -15.96 -7.40 8.49
N PRO A 841 -16.13 -7.03 9.77
CA PRO A 841 -15.49 -5.85 10.31
C PRO A 841 -13.97 -6.03 10.32
N ASP A 842 -13.22 -4.93 10.28
CA ASP A 842 -11.79 -4.98 10.56
C ASP A 842 -11.58 -5.31 12.03
N PHE A 843 -10.49 -6.02 12.32
CA PHE A 843 -10.24 -6.66 13.62
C PHE A 843 -11.50 -7.39 14.12
N GLY A 844 -12.10 -8.22 13.27
CA GLY A 844 -13.46 -8.73 13.49
C GLY A 844 -13.60 -10.22 13.21
N VAL A 845 -14.77 -10.76 13.52
CA VAL A 845 -15.18 -12.09 13.02
C VAL A 845 -16.08 -11.91 11.80
N PRO A 846 -16.03 -12.80 10.80
CA PRO A 846 -16.90 -12.70 9.64
C PRO A 846 -18.39 -12.95 9.99
N PHE A 847 -19.28 -12.13 9.43
CA PHE A 847 -20.74 -12.21 9.60
C PHE A 847 -21.41 -12.75 8.34
N LEU A 848 -22.53 -13.45 8.51
CA LEU A 848 -23.42 -13.86 7.41
C LEU A 848 -24.79 -13.20 7.55
N LEU A 849 -25.16 -12.36 6.61
CA LEU A 849 -26.39 -11.57 6.58
C LEU A 849 -27.36 -12.16 5.54
N ASN A 850 -28.66 -12.18 5.85
CA ASN A 850 -29.69 -12.52 4.87
C ASN A 850 -30.15 -11.29 4.06
N GLY A 851 -30.95 -11.50 3.01
CA GLY A 851 -31.48 -10.41 2.18
C GLY A 851 -32.38 -9.38 2.87
N ALA A 852 -32.76 -9.60 4.14
CA ALA A 852 -33.49 -8.65 4.98
C ALA A 852 -32.56 -7.83 5.91
N GLY A 853 -31.24 -7.95 5.77
CA GLY A 853 -30.27 -7.24 6.61
C GLY A 853 -30.12 -7.82 8.01
N GLN A 854 -30.46 -9.09 8.22
CA GLN A 854 -30.36 -9.73 9.54
C GLN A 854 -29.17 -10.69 9.58
N THR A 855 -28.37 -10.58 10.65
CA THR A 855 -27.32 -11.56 10.95
C THR A 855 -27.95 -12.93 11.20
N THR A 856 -27.56 -13.90 10.37
CA THR A 856 -27.98 -15.31 10.52
C THR A 856 -26.99 -16.11 11.35
N THR A 857 -25.69 -15.81 11.22
CA THR A 857 -24.62 -16.43 12.01
C THR A 857 -23.35 -15.58 11.96
N THR A 858 -22.39 -15.91 12.83
CA THR A 858 -20.99 -15.50 12.74
C THR A 858 -20.15 -16.74 12.46
N TYR A 859 -19.12 -16.62 11.63
CA TYR A 859 -18.31 -17.78 11.22
C TYR A 859 -17.39 -18.28 12.33
N ALA A 860 -16.86 -17.37 13.14
CA ALA A 860 -16.06 -17.66 14.33
C ALA A 860 -16.79 -17.24 15.62
N ALA A 861 -16.37 -17.86 16.73
CA ALA A 861 -16.81 -17.50 18.08
C ALA A 861 -15.73 -16.66 18.78
N VAL A 862 -16.13 -15.66 19.54
CA VAL A 862 -15.24 -14.88 20.41
C VAL A 862 -14.74 -15.80 21.54
N GLY A 863 -13.48 -16.23 21.46
CA GLY A 863 -12.88 -17.16 22.43
C GLY A 863 -12.66 -16.53 23.82
N PRO A 864 -12.31 -17.34 24.85
CA PRO A 864 -12.10 -16.85 26.22
C PRO A 864 -11.00 -15.79 26.36
N GLY A 865 -9.89 -15.93 25.62
CA GLY A 865 -8.79 -14.95 25.64
C GLY A 865 -9.22 -13.59 25.10
N LEU A 866 -10.00 -13.59 24.02
CA LEU A 866 -10.58 -12.37 23.45
C LEU A 866 -11.64 -11.77 24.38
N SER A 867 -12.46 -12.59 25.05
CA SER A 867 -13.41 -12.08 26.04
C SER A 867 -12.71 -11.37 27.21
N GLN A 868 -11.52 -11.84 27.61
CA GLN A 868 -10.70 -11.19 28.64
C GLN A 868 -9.97 -9.95 28.12
N PHE A 869 -9.52 -9.93 26.86
CA PHE A 869 -8.99 -8.71 26.21
C PHE A 869 -10.01 -7.57 26.25
N LEU A 870 -11.28 -7.90 25.97
CA LEU A 870 -12.39 -6.96 25.92
C LEU A 870 -12.89 -6.50 27.32
N GLU A 871 -12.37 -7.05 28.42
CA GLU A 871 -12.66 -6.56 29.77
C GLU A 871 -11.85 -5.29 30.09
N PRO A 872 -12.32 -4.39 30.98
CA PRO A 872 -11.53 -3.25 31.44
C PRO A 872 -10.18 -3.69 32.03
N GLY A 873 -9.08 -3.21 31.44
CA GLY A 873 -7.71 -3.64 31.82
C GLY A 873 -7.28 -4.98 31.22
N GLY A 874 -8.06 -5.55 30.30
CA GLY A 874 -7.80 -6.81 29.61
C GLY A 874 -6.46 -6.86 28.89
N LEU A 875 -6.09 -5.76 28.21
CA LEU A 875 -4.76 -5.58 27.61
C LEU A 875 -3.63 -5.76 28.65
N GLN A 876 -3.72 -5.08 29.80
CA GLN A 876 -2.73 -5.20 30.87
C GLN A 876 -2.68 -6.62 31.44
N ASN A 877 -3.82 -7.30 31.54
CA ASN A 877 -3.90 -8.68 31.97
C ASN A 877 -3.29 -9.66 30.96
N ILE A 878 -3.35 -9.35 29.67
CA ILE A 878 -2.71 -10.13 28.59
C ILE A 878 -1.20 -9.89 28.58
N LEU A 879 -0.76 -8.64 28.73
CA LEU A 879 0.66 -8.26 28.83
C LEU A 879 1.34 -8.82 30.09
N SER A 880 0.60 -9.04 31.18
CA SER A 880 1.14 -9.49 32.48
C SER A 880 0.76 -10.93 32.88
N GLY A 881 -0.08 -11.62 32.10
CA GLY A 881 -0.67 -12.92 32.42
C GLY A 881 -0.16 -14.10 31.58
N PRO A 882 -0.62 -15.34 31.86
CA PRO A 882 -0.31 -16.51 31.03
C PRO A 882 -0.90 -16.36 29.63
N ARG A 883 -0.11 -16.72 28.60
CA ARG A 883 -0.51 -16.62 27.19
C ARG A 883 -1.77 -17.45 26.90
N PHE A 884 -2.76 -16.81 26.30
CA PHE A 884 -3.90 -17.49 25.69
C PHE A 884 -3.52 -17.98 24.28
N PRO A 885 -4.11 -19.08 23.80
CA PRO A 885 -3.99 -19.44 22.39
C PRO A 885 -4.60 -18.32 21.54
N ASP A 886 -3.94 -18.03 20.42
CA ASP A 886 -4.39 -16.99 19.51
C ASP A 886 -5.76 -17.32 18.89
N VAL A 887 -6.46 -16.28 18.44
CA VAL A 887 -7.78 -16.39 17.82
C VAL A 887 -7.74 -15.67 16.47
N PRO A 888 -7.99 -16.36 15.35
CA PRO A 888 -8.09 -15.72 14.04
C PRO A 888 -9.16 -14.63 14.01
N ALA A 889 -8.80 -13.47 13.48
CA ALA A 889 -9.67 -12.34 13.22
C ALA A 889 -9.36 -11.74 11.84
N ALA A 890 -10.41 -11.29 11.14
CA ALA A 890 -10.27 -10.58 9.89
C ALA A 890 -9.57 -9.24 10.12
N PHE A 891 -8.56 -8.95 9.31
CA PHE A 891 -7.86 -7.68 9.30
C PHE A 891 -7.46 -7.35 7.86
N THR A 892 -8.07 -6.30 7.28
CA THR A 892 -7.85 -5.81 5.89
C THR A 892 -8.15 -6.79 4.74
N THR A 893 -8.57 -8.01 5.05
CA THR A 893 -8.80 -9.08 4.07
C THR A 893 -10.28 -9.25 3.76
N SER A 894 -10.58 -9.88 2.64
CA SER A 894 -11.94 -10.24 2.23
C SER A 894 -12.09 -11.75 2.11
N GLY A 895 -13.33 -12.24 2.23
CA GLY A 895 -13.60 -13.65 2.08
C GLY A 895 -13.89 -14.08 0.65
N ALA A 896 -13.96 -15.39 0.46
CA ALA A 896 -14.38 -16.02 -0.79
C ALA A 896 -15.27 -17.23 -0.52
N PHE A 897 -16.22 -17.50 -1.41
CA PHE A 897 -17.02 -18.73 -1.38
C PHE A 897 -16.51 -19.74 -2.39
N GLY A 898 -16.49 -21.03 -2.04
CA GLY A 898 -16.13 -22.06 -3.00
C GLY A 898 -16.31 -23.47 -2.46
N LYS A 899 -16.27 -24.46 -3.34
CA LYS A 899 -16.40 -25.86 -2.92
C LYS A 899 -15.06 -26.43 -2.50
N LEU A 900 -15.04 -27.01 -1.29
CA LEU A 900 -13.94 -27.82 -0.78
C LEU A 900 -14.48 -29.21 -0.41
N ALA A 901 -13.88 -30.26 -0.95
CA ALA A 901 -14.38 -31.63 -0.85
C ALA A 901 -15.88 -31.76 -1.18
N GLY A 902 -16.33 -31.00 -2.19
CA GLY A 902 -17.71 -31.03 -2.72
C GLY A 902 -18.75 -30.23 -1.93
N SER A 903 -18.39 -29.62 -0.79
CA SER A 903 -19.30 -28.79 0.02
C SER A 903 -18.95 -27.32 -0.10
N LEU A 904 -19.95 -26.42 -0.14
CA LEU A 904 -19.72 -24.97 -0.18
C LEU A 904 -19.13 -24.48 1.14
N LYS A 905 -18.06 -23.68 1.05
CA LYS A 905 -17.28 -23.12 2.15
C LYS A 905 -17.13 -21.62 1.98
N TYR A 906 -16.78 -20.97 3.08
CA TYR A 906 -16.31 -19.58 3.12
C TYR A 906 -14.86 -19.61 3.61
N ALA A 907 -13.93 -19.02 2.86
CA ALA A 907 -12.53 -18.89 3.26
C ALA A 907 -12.16 -17.41 3.41
N GLN A 908 -11.20 -17.12 4.30
CA GLN A 908 -10.62 -15.80 4.50
C GLN A 908 -9.26 -15.95 5.20
N SER A 909 -8.23 -15.22 4.76
CA SER A 909 -7.02 -15.04 5.55
C SER A 909 -7.28 -14.14 6.76
N GLU A 910 -6.81 -14.55 7.92
CA GLU A 910 -7.07 -13.91 9.19
C GLU A 910 -5.77 -13.80 9.99
N SER A 911 -5.67 -12.76 10.82
CA SER A 911 -4.53 -12.54 11.71
C SER A 911 -4.88 -12.95 13.13
N GLY A 912 -3.87 -13.30 13.90
CA GLY A 912 -4.02 -13.63 15.30
C GLY A 912 -4.37 -12.41 16.13
N ALA A 913 -5.60 -12.34 16.66
CA ALA A 913 -6.08 -11.18 17.41
C ALA A 913 -5.23 -10.84 18.65
N ILE A 914 -4.66 -11.85 19.32
CA ILE A 914 -3.83 -11.64 20.51
C ILE A 914 -2.41 -11.26 20.11
N SER A 915 -1.79 -11.95 19.15
CA SER A 915 -0.44 -11.62 18.70
C SER A 915 -0.38 -10.25 18.03
N LEU A 916 -1.40 -9.89 17.23
CA LEU A 916 -1.57 -8.55 16.67
C LEU A 916 -1.71 -7.50 17.77
N ALA A 917 -2.61 -7.69 18.73
CA ALA A 917 -2.73 -6.75 19.85
C ALA A 917 -1.44 -6.63 20.69
N LEU A 918 -0.64 -7.70 20.82
CA LEU A 918 0.66 -7.63 21.49
C LEU A 918 1.70 -6.86 20.68
N SER A 919 1.74 -7.04 19.35
CA SER A 919 2.60 -6.29 18.43
C SER A 919 2.30 -4.80 18.48
N GLU A 920 1.02 -4.43 18.30
CA GLU A 920 0.57 -3.05 18.15
C GLU A 920 0.48 -2.27 19.48
N LEU A 921 0.39 -2.96 20.62
CA LEU A 921 0.17 -2.32 21.93
C LEU A 921 1.27 -2.61 22.97
N GLY A 922 2.16 -3.57 22.69
CA GLY A 922 3.13 -4.11 23.65
C GLY A 922 4.50 -4.25 23.01
N ASN A 923 5.12 -3.16 22.56
CA ASN A 923 6.23 -3.14 21.60
C ASN A 923 7.56 -3.80 22.06
N ASN A 924 7.63 -4.53 23.18
CA ASN A 924 8.86 -5.14 23.71
C ASN A 924 8.74 -6.64 24.06
N THR A 925 7.77 -7.35 23.49
CA THR A 925 7.46 -8.74 23.83
C THR A 925 8.30 -9.76 23.05
N GLY A 926 8.85 -9.39 21.89
CA GLY A 926 9.63 -10.29 21.06
C GLY A 926 8.81 -11.36 20.36
N ASN A 927 7.55 -11.08 20.03
CA ASN A 927 6.65 -12.01 19.35
C ASN A 927 6.11 -11.35 18.09
N GLY A 928 6.11 -12.11 16.99
CA GLY A 928 5.46 -11.67 15.76
C GLY A 928 3.98 -12.01 15.73
N ILE A 929 3.30 -11.45 14.73
CA ILE A 929 1.86 -11.68 14.50
C ILE A 929 1.68 -13.09 13.93
N ASP A 930 0.77 -13.90 14.46
CA ASP A 930 0.44 -15.19 13.87
C ASP A 930 -0.56 -14.99 12.72
N GLU A 931 -0.37 -15.71 11.61
CA GLU A 931 -1.24 -15.59 10.42
C GLU A 931 -1.91 -16.92 10.09
N TYR A 932 -3.17 -16.85 9.70
CA TYR A 932 -4.04 -18.00 9.47
C TYR A 932 -4.75 -17.93 8.12
N GLU A 933 -4.83 -19.06 7.44
CA GLU A 933 -5.86 -19.31 6.43
C GLU A 933 -7.05 -19.98 7.13
N SER A 934 -8.21 -19.35 7.14
CA SER A 934 -9.41 -19.88 7.79
C SER A 934 -10.44 -20.32 6.77
N VAL A 935 -10.94 -21.55 6.91
CA VAL A 935 -12.01 -22.09 6.06
C VAL A 935 -13.17 -22.59 6.91
N TYR A 936 -14.36 -22.05 6.69
CA TYR A 936 -15.59 -22.35 7.42
C TYR A 936 -16.63 -23.04 6.53
N ASN A 937 -17.62 -23.69 7.16
CA ASN A 937 -18.83 -24.06 6.43
C ASN A 937 -19.58 -22.80 5.96
N ALA A 938 -20.07 -22.77 4.72
CA ALA A 938 -20.69 -21.56 4.17
C ALA A 938 -21.90 -21.03 4.94
N ASN A 939 -22.62 -21.89 5.68
CA ASN A 939 -23.75 -21.53 6.54
C ASN A 939 -23.36 -21.28 8.02
N GLY A 940 -22.06 -21.16 8.32
CA GLY A 940 -21.50 -20.99 9.66
C GLY A 940 -21.32 -22.29 10.45
N GLY A 941 -21.03 -22.16 11.75
CA GLY A 941 -20.91 -23.32 12.65
C GLY A 941 -19.51 -23.91 12.81
N GLY A 942 -18.46 -23.11 12.62
CA GLY A 942 -17.07 -23.47 12.90
C GLY A 942 -16.23 -23.82 11.66
N THR A 943 -14.92 -24.00 11.90
CA THR A 943 -13.92 -24.25 10.86
C THR A 943 -14.01 -25.67 10.30
N SER A 944 -13.56 -25.83 9.06
CA SER A 944 -13.39 -27.10 8.39
C SER A 944 -12.18 -27.86 8.95
N PHE A 945 -12.18 -29.18 8.79
CA PHE A 945 -11.05 -30.02 9.21
C PHE A 945 -9.74 -29.53 8.58
N GLY A 946 -8.69 -29.39 9.39
CA GLY A 946 -7.39 -28.88 8.96
C GLY A 946 -7.25 -27.36 9.01
N PHE A 947 -8.32 -26.61 9.31
CA PHE A 947 -8.31 -25.15 9.39
C PHE A 947 -8.69 -24.65 10.81
N PRO A 948 -8.15 -23.49 11.25
CA PRO A 948 -7.25 -22.60 10.51
C PRO A 948 -5.86 -23.22 10.28
N ALA A 949 -5.29 -22.99 9.10
CA ALA A 949 -3.94 -23.44 8.75
C ALA A 949 -2.98 -22.26 8.88
N THR A 950 -1.79 -22.48 9.46
CA THR A 950 -0.77 -21.41 9.56
C THR A 950 -0.31 -20.99 8.17
N ARG A 951 -0.21 -19.66 7.96
CA ARG A 951 0.35 -19.06 6.74
C ARG A 951 1.55 -18.18 7.06
N GLN A 952 2.34 -17.89 6.03
CA GLN A 952 3.45 -16.94 6.10
C GLN A 952 3.03 -15.63 5.44
N GLY A 953 3.30 -14.53 6.13
CA GLY A 953 3.00 -13.17 5.70
C GLY A 953 1.58 -12.73 6.00
N LEU A 954 1.40 -11.44 6.20
CA LEU A 954 0.11 -10.79 6.42
C LEU A 954 -0.65 -10.67 5.09
N GLY A 955 -1.98 -10.71 5.15
CA GLY A 955 -2.85 -10.46 3.99
C GLY A 955 -3.29 -9.00 4.00
N PHE A 956 -3.25 -8.32 2.86
CA PHE A 956 -3.59 -6.90 2.72
C PHE A 956 -4.42 -6.66 1.48
N LEU A 957 -5.66 -6.18 1.63
CA LEU A 957 -6.62 -6.02 0.52
C LEU A 957 -6.83 -7.34 -0.28
N SER A 958 -6.48 -8.48 0.31
CA SER A 958 -6.42 -9.79 -0.33
C SER A 958 -7.64 -10.65 -0.01
N SER A 959 -7.90 -11.66 -0.84
CA SER A 959 -8.84 -12.74 -0.53
C SER A 959 -8.30 -14.07 -1.03
N PRO A 960 -8.67 -15.20 -0.40
CA PRO A 960 -8.34 -16.50 -0.94
C PRO A 960 -9.10 -16.79 -2.25
N ILE A 961 -8.53 -17.63 -3.10
CA ILE A 961 -9.23 -18.22 -4.25
C ILE A 961 -9.48 -19.72 -4.06
N PHE A 962 -10.54 -20.25 -4.66
CA PHE A 962 -10.84 -21.69 -4.68
C PHE A 962 -10.50 -22.29 -6.03
N VAL A 963 -9.47 -23.13 -6.06
CA VAL A 963 -8.92 -23.68 -7.30
C VAL A 963 -8.36 -25.09 -7.12
N ASP A 964 -8.51 -25.94 -8.13
CA ASP A 964 -7.85 -27.24 -8.21
C ASP A 964 -6.42 -27.08 -8.76
N THR A 965 -5.40 -27.34 -7.95
CA THR A 965 -3.98 -27.31 -8.36
C THR A 965 -3.28 -28.66 -8.32
N ASP A 966 -3.91 -29.68 -7.73
CA ASP A 966 -3.35 -31.03 -7.59
C ASP A 966 -4.00 -32.06 -8.54
N GLY A 967 -5.10 -31.69 -9.19
CA GLY A 967 -5.77 -32.50 -10.21
C GLY A 967 -6.75 -33.53 -9.64
N PHE A 968 -6.98 -33.53 -8.32
CA PHE A 968 -7.94 -34.41 -7.66
C PHE A 968 -9.37 -33.87 -7.73
N GLY A 969 -9.56 -32.59 -8.09
CA GLY A 969 -10.90 -31.98 -8.20
C GLY A 969 -11.61 -31.83 -6.85
N LEU A 970 -10.85 -31.87 -5.75
CA LEU A 970 -11.37 -31.65 -4.39
C LEU A 970 -11.37 -30.16 -4.00
N GLY A 971 -10.79 -29.30 -4.83
CA GLY A 971 -10.56 -27.89 -4.54
C GLY A 971 -9.39 -27.70 -3.56
N GLY A 972 -8.75 -26.54 -3.67
CA GLY A 972 -7.75 -26.02 -2.75
C GLY A 972 -7.96 -24.52 -2.55
N VAL A 973 -7.26 -23.97 -1.58
CA VAL A 973 -7.30 -22.53 -1.26
C VAL A 973 -5.91 -21.95 -1.49
N ILE A 974 -5.83 -20.82 -2.19
CA ILE A 974 -4.56 -20.14 -2.50
C ILE A 974 -4.69 -18.67 -2.15
N GLU A 975 -3.62 -18.12 -1.57
CA GLU A 975 -3.54 -16.72 -1.17
C GLU A 975 -2.08 -16.23 -1.21
N GLY A 976 -1.89 -14.98 -1.61
CA GLY A 976 -0.61 -14.28 -1.48
C GLY A 976 -0.36 -13.77 -0.06
N GLY A 977 0.78 -13.12 0.14
CA GLY A 977 1.08 -12.37 1.36
C GLY A 977 2.25 -11.41 1.15
N ASP A 978 2.54 -10.65 2.19
CA ASP A 978 3.59 -9.63 2.25
C ASP A 978 5.03 -10.18 2.37
N SER A 979 5.18 -11.49 2.57
CA SER A 979 6.45 -12.11 2.95
C SER A 979 7.03 -12.99 1.84
N SER A 980 7.05 -12.49 0.60
CA SER A 980 7.61 -13.17 -0.59
C SER A 980 7.00 -14.54 -0.92
N ALA A 981 5.80 -14.83 -0.41
CA ALA A 981 5.19 -16.15 -0.48
C ALA A 981 3.77 -16.10 -1.08
N VAL A 982 3.48 -17.04 -1.97
CA VAL A 982 2.11 -17.46 -2.29
C VAL A 982 1.87 -18.82 -1.64
N MET A 983 0.90 -18.87 -0.75
CA MET A 983 0.49 -20.03 0.02
C MET A 983 -0.61 -20.78 -0.73
N GLY A 984 -0.61 -22.11 -0.60
CA GLY A 984 -1.63 -22.96 -1.21
C GLY A 984 -1.89 -24.19 -0.35
N TYR A 985 -3.16 -24.47 -0.07
CA TYR A 985 -3.62 -25.54 0.81
C TYR A 985 -4.59 -26.47 0.10
N ASN A 986 -4.46 -27.77 0.35
CA ASN A 986 -5.42 -28.76 -0.11
C ASN A 986 -6.64 -28.84 0.82
N ALA A 987 -7.62 -29.69 0.47
CA ALA A 987 -8.84 -29.91 1.26
C ALA A 987 -8.62 -30.44 2.70
N LEU A 988 -7.40 -30.84 3.06
CA LEU A 988 -7.02 -31.28 4.42
C LEU A 988 -6.30 -30.18 5.22
N GLY A 989 -6.19 -28.95 4.69
CA GLY A 989 -5.48 -27.85 5.34
C GLY A 989 -3.96 -28.00 5.36
N THR A 990 -3.40 -28.89 4.54
CA THR A 990 -1.93 -29.02 4.39
C THR A 990 -1.46 -28.40 3.08
N PRO A 991 -0.19 -27.97 2.98
CA PRO A 991 0.32 -27.37 1.74
C PRO A 991 0.04 -28.24 0.52
N ALA A 992 -0.52 -27.62 -0.52
CA ALA A 992 -0.77 -28.26 -1.80
C ALA A 992 0.54 -28.61 -2.51
N SER A 993 0.51 -29.56 -3.45
CA SER A 993 1.72 -29.97 -4.17
C SER A 993 2.33 -28.79 -4.93
N GLY A 994 3.61 -28.52 -4.71
CA GLY A 994 4.32 -27.40 -5.34
C GLY A 994 4.18 -26.06 -4.64
N PHE A 995 3.45 -25.99 -3.52
CA PHE A 995 3.34 -24.80 -2.65
C PHE A 995 4.16 -24.97 -1.36
N PRO A 996 4.63 -23.87 -0.76
CA PRO A 996 4.48 -22.46 -1.19
C PRO A 996 5.31 -22.10 -2.44
N LYS A 997 4.94 -20.99 -3.10
CA LYS A 997 5.70 -20.37 -4.19
C LYS A 997 6.44 -19.13 -3.70
N PHE A 998 7.69 -18.96 -4.14
CA PHE A 998 8.50 -17.77 -3.85
C PHE A 998 8.27 -16.70 -4.93
N THR A 999 8.07 -15.46 -4.51
CA THR A 999 7.75 -14.32 -5.38
C THR A 999 8.69 -13.13 -5.23
N THR A 1000 9.71 -13.23 -4.37
CA THR A 1000 10.69 -12.16 -4.09
C THR A 1000 10.10 -10.82 -3.63
N GLY A 1001 8.83 -10.80 -3.21
CA GLY A 1001 8.19 -9.56 -2.84
C GLY A 1001 6.71 -9.69 -2.47
N TRP A 1002 6.06 -8.55 -2.26
CA TRP A 1002 4.71 -8.48 -1.71
C TRP A 1002 3.63 -8.71 -2.77
N ASN A 1003 2.78 -9.72 -2.53
CA ASN A 1003 1.52 -9.96 -3.25
C ASN A 1003 0.38 -9.27 -2.49
N VAL A 1004 -0.15 -8.15 -3.01
CA VAL A 1004 -1.23 -7.39 -2.38
C VAL A 1004 -2.56 -8.11 -2.59
N PHE A 1005 -3.02 -8.19 -3.84
CA PHE A 1005 -4.28 -8.86 -4.17
C PHE A 1005 -4.12 -10.37 -4.35
N ALA A 1006 -5.27 -11.05 -4.47
CA ALA A 1006 -5.33 -12.49 -4.66
C ALA A 1006 -4.57 -12.96 -5.91
N PRO A 1007 -4.05 -14.20 -5.97
CA PRO A 1007 -3.61 -14.80 -7.22
C PRO A 1007 -4.79 -15.10 -8.16
N ALA A 1008 -4.54 -15.16 -9.47
CA ALA A 1008 -5.53 -15.56 -10.48
C ALA A 1008 -5.28 -16.99 -10.98
N ALA A 1009 -6.34 -17.70 -11.38
CA ALA A 1009 -6.26 -19.06 -11.91
C ALA A 1009 -7.00 -19.20 -13.25
N GLY A 1010 -6.35 -19.84 -14.22
CA GLY A 1010 -6.90 -20.03 -15.58
C GLY A 1010 -6.14 -21.09 -16.37
N ASP A 1011 -6.61 -21.43 -17.57
CA ASP A 1011 -5.90 -22.29 -18.53
C ASP A 1011 -5.26 -21.39 -19.59
N LEU A 1012 -4.12 -20.79 -19.24
CA LEU A 1012 -3.47 -19.72 -20.01
C LEU A 1012 -3.14 -20.20 -21.43
N LEU A 1013 -2.62 -21.42 -21.54
CA LEU A 1013 -2.20 -22.00 -22.81
C LEU A 1013 -3.33 -22.77 -23.53
N GLY A 1014 -4.51 -22.86 -22.94
CA GLY A 1014 -5.66 -23.59 -23.50
C GLY A 1014 -5.40 -25.09 -23.70
N ASN A 1015 -4.60 -25.68 -22.80
CA ASN A 1015 -4.10 -27.05 -22.84
C ASN A 1015 -4.84 -28.00 -21.87
N GLY A 1016 -5.80 -27.48 -21.09
CA GLY A 1016 -6.62 -28.24 -20.14
C GLY A 1016 -6.08 -28.30 -18.72
N HIS A 1017 -4.96 -27.61 -18.43
CA HIS A 1017 -4.40 -27.49 -17.08
C HIS A 1017 -4.74 -26.14 -16.45
N THR A 1018 -4.74 -26.10 -15.13
CA THR A 1018 -4.84 -24.84 -14.39
C THR A 1018 -3.44 -24.27 -14.15
N ASP A 1019 -3.26 -23.02 -14.51
CA ASP A 1019 -2.10 -22.19 -14.23
C ASP A 1019 -2.48 -21.15 -13.14
N ILE A 1020 -1.48 -20.74 -12.34
CA ILE A 1020 -1.62 -19.70 -11.31
C ILE A 1020 -0.78 -18.50 -11.70
N VAL A 1021 -1.35 -17.31 -11.55
CA VAL A 1021 -0.74 -16.03 -11.90
C VAL A 1021 -0.77 -15.10 -10.70
N THR A 1022 0.31 -14.37 -10.44
CA THR A 1022 0.32 -13.31 -9.42
C THR A 1022 1.23 -12.17 -9.86
N THR A 1023 0.93 -10.97 -9.38
CA THR A 1023 1.79 -9.79 -9.50
C THR A 1023 2.38 -9.44 -8.13
N THR A 1024 3.49 -8.71 -8.13
CA THR A 1024 4.09 -8.17 -6.90
C THR A 1024 4.31 -6.65 -7.00
N ARG A 1025 4.31 -5.98 -5.85
CA ARG A 1025 4.58 -4.52 -5.79
C ARG A 1025 5.96 -4.16 -6.33
N GLU A 1026 6.91 -5.07 -6.25
CA GLU A 1026 8.24 -4.84 -6.74
C GLU A 1026 8.24 -4.74 -8.25
N GLY A 1027 7.22 -5.27 -8.97
CA GLY A 1027 7.06 -5.20 -10.42
C GLY A 1027 7.35 -6.52 -11.14
N TYR A 1028 6.95 -7.66 -10.55
CA TYR A 1028 7.03 -8.97 -11.20
C TYR A 1028 5.64 -9.51 -11.51
N LEU A 1029 5.52 -10.15 -12.67
CA LEU A 1029 4.38 -11.00 -13.04
C LEU A 1029 4.86 -12.44 -13.11
N PHE A 1030 4.29 -13.31 -12.29
CA PHE A 1030 4.60 -14.74 -12.26
C PHE A 1030 3.45 -15.54 -12.90
N ALA A 1031 3.80 -16.63 -13.57
CA ALA A 1031 2.84 -17.63 -14.03
C ALA A 1031 3.41 -19.04 -13.88
N TRP A 1032 2.72 -19.89 -13.12
CA TRP A 1032 3.12 -21.28 -12.88
C TRP A 1032 2.08 -22.25 -13.43
N SER A 1033 2.58 -23.31 -14.08
CA SER A 1033 1.76 -24.49 -14.36
C SER A 1033 1.53 -25.33 -13.11
N THR A 1034 0.35 -25.94 -13.00
CA THR A 1034 0.02 -26.88 -11.92
C THR A 1034 -0.48 -28.22 -12.46
N ALA A 1035 -0.65 -29.21 -11.58
CA ALA A 1035 -1.28 -30.48 -11.94
C ALA A 1035 -2.82 -30.38 -12.03
N GLY A 1036 -3.38 -29.24 -11.64
CA GLY A 1036 -4.79 -28.92 -11.67
C GLY A 1036 -5.40 -29.05 -13.05
N LYS A 1037 -6.70 -29.35 -13.09
CA LYS A 1037 -7.46 -29.42 -14.35
C LYS A 1037 -8.28 -28.16 -14.53
N ALA A 1038 -8.20 -27.56 -15.72
CA ALA A 1038 -8.99 -26.38 -16.08
C ALA A 1038 -10.50 -26.61 -15.89
N SER A 1039 -10.99 -27.84 -16.11
CA SER A 1039 -12.40 -28.20 -15.91
C SER A 1039 -12.86 -28.19 -14.45
N GLY A 1040 -11.94 -28.13 -13.48
CA GLY A 1040 -12.23 -27.98 -12.05
C GLY A 1040 -12.13 -26.54 -11.55
N ASN A 1041 -11.76 -25.59 -12.42
CA ASN A 1041 -11.59 -24.18 -12.08
C ASN A 1041 -12.86 -23.35 -12.42
N ASP A 1042 -13.97 -23.70 -11.77
CA ASP A 1042 -15.30 -23.11 -11.95
C ASP A 1042 -15.91 -22.57 -10.63
N GLN A 1043 -15.07 -22.34 -9.62
CA GLN A 1043 -15.51 -22.00 -8.25
C GLN A 1043 -15.33 -20.52 -7.90
N TRP A 1044 -14.08 -20.04 -7.78
CA TRP A 1044 -13.74 -18.67 -7.39
C TRP A 1044 -12.26 -18.44 -7.74
N TRP A 1045 -11.95 -17.98 -8.94
CA TRP A 1045 -10.61 -18.12 -9.53
C TRP A 1045 -9.77 -16.83 -9.52
N ARG A 1046 -10.31 -15.75 -8.98
CA ARG A 1046 -9.62 -14.48 -8.73
C ARG A 1046 -10.31 -13.69 -7.64
N TRP A 1047 -9.73 -12.57 -7.23
CA TRP A 1047 -10.37 -11.58 -6.36
C TRP A 1047 -11.78 -11.26 -6.86
N GLN A 1048 -12.72 -11.09 -5.92
CA GLN A 1048 -14.12 -10.82 -6.23
C GLN A 1048 -14.75 -11.82 -7.24
N HIS A 1049 -14.37 -13.10 -7.11
CA HIS A 1049 -14.89 -14.29 -7.80
C HIS A 1049 -14.47 -14.47 -9.26
N ASP A 1050 -14.57 -13.42 -10.07
CA ASP A 1050 -14.52 -13.52 -11.52
C ASP A 1050 -13.97 -12.25 -12.21
N GLU A 1051 -13.81 -12.30 -13.53
CA GLU A 1051 -13.27 -11.21 -14.36
C GLU A 1051 -14.14 -9.93 -14.32
N ARG A 1052 -15.39 -10.00 -13.83
CA ARG A 1052 -16.30 -8.86 -13.70
C ARG A 1052 -16.34 -8.29 -12.28
N ASN A 1053 -15.51 -8.82 -11.37
CA ASN A 1053 -15.43 -8.44 -9.95
C ASN A 1053 -16.79 -8.54 -9.23
N THR A 1054 -17.64 -9.51 -9.56
CA THR A 1054 -19.02 -9.51 -9.03
C THR A 1054 -19.14 -9.80 -7.54
N GLY A 1055 -18.15 -10.48 -6.93
CA GLY A 1055 -18.26 -10.97 -5.56
C GLY A 1055 -19.38 -11.98 -5.33
N ASN A 1056 -19.99 -12.53 -6.39
CA ASN A 1056 -21.15 -13.40 -6.32
C ASN A 1056 -20.82 -14.82 -6.77
N TYR A 1057 -20.75 -15.76 -5.82
CA TYR A 1057 -20.55 -17.16 -6.14
C TYR A 1057 -21.65 -17.69 -7.06
N GLY A 1058 -21.24 -18.39 -8.12
CA GLY A 1058 -22.13 -19.01 -9.08
C GLY A 1058 -22.64 -18.08 -10.19
N THR A 1059 -22.18 -16.83 -10.24
CA THR A 1059 -22.35 -16.01 -11.44
C THR A 1059 -21.49 -16.57 -12.58
N VAL A 1060 -22.10 -16.80 -13.73
CA VAL A 1060 -21.38 -17.30 -14.91
C VAL A 1060 -20.90 -16.11 -15.72
N THR A 1061 -19.58 -15.87 -15.72
CA THR A 1061 -18.95 -14.73 -16.42
C THR A 1061 -18.02 -15.16 -17.55
N ARG A 1062 -17.41 -16.35 -17.44
CA ARG A 1062 -16.51 -16.90 -18.46
C ARG A 1062 -17.28 -17.35 -19.72
N PRO A 1063 -17.01 -16.78 -20.90
CA PRO A 1063 -17.64 -17.19 -22.14
C PRO A 1063 -17.14 -18.56 -22.63
N PRO A 1064 -17.82 -19.20 -23.59
CA PRO A 1064 -17.24 -20.26 -24.41
C PRO A 1064 -15.90 -19.83 -25.03
N GLY A 1065 -14.93 -20.74 -25.09
CA GLY A 1065 -13.67 -20.47 -25.79
C GLY A 1065 -13.88 -20.25 -27.29
N ALA A 1066 -12.91 -19.59 -27.94
CA ALA A 1066 -12.93 -19.38 -29.38
C ALA A 1066 -13.01 -20.72 -30.15
N VAL A 1067 -13.79 -20.75 -31.23
CA VAL A 1067 -13.92 -21.93 -32.10
C VAL A 1067 -12.58 -22.21 -32.80
N ARG A 1068 -12.04 -23.41 -32.60
CA ARG A 1068 -10.74 -23.83 -33.16
C ARG A 1068 -10.90 -24.70 -34.39
N SER A 1069 -9.92 -24.66 -35.28
CA SER A 1069 -9.84 -25.53 -36.47
C SER A 1069 -11.08 -25.48 -37.37
N LEU A 1070 -11.64 -24.28 -37.56
CA LEU A 1070 -12.76 -24.07 -38.47
C LEU A 1070 -12.37 -24.42 -39.91
N SER A 1071 -13.13 -25.33 -40.51
CA SER A 1071 -12.98 -25.77 -41.89
C SER A 1071 -14.31 -25.61 -42.62
N TRP A 1072 -14.30 -24.70 -43.59
CA TRP A 1072 -15.39 -24.44 -44.52
C TRP A 1072 -14.81 -23.89 -45.83
N SER A 1073 -15.60 -23.92 -46.91
CA SER A 1073 -15.21 -23.32 -48.19
C SER A 1073 -16.43 -22.70 -48.89
N PRO A 1074 -16.25 -21.64 -49.71
CA PRO A 1074 -17.36 -20.97 -50.38
C PRO A 1074 -18.30 -21.92 -51.11
N GLY A 1075 -19.60 -21.81 -50.82
CA GLY A 1075 -20.64 -22.67 -51.39
C GLY A 1075 -20.85 -24.02 -50.71
N ALA A 1076 -19.99 -24.43 -49.76
CA ALA A 1076 -20.21 -25.63 -48.96
C ALA A 1076 -21.40 -25.44 -48.00
N THR A 1077 -22.21 -26.48 -47.82
CA THR A 1077 -23.42 -26.43 -46.98
C THR A 1077 -23.18 -26.88 -45.54
N THR A 1078 -21.93 -27.15 -45.17
CA THR A 1078 -21.56 -27.65 -43.83
C THR A 1078 -20.19 -27.12 -43.46
N ALA A 1079 -20.09 -26.51 -42.27
CA ALA A 1079 -18.82 -26.16 -41.65
C ALA A 1079 -18.49 -27.19 -40.55
N SER A 1080 -17.21 -27.49 -40.38
CA SER A 1080 -16.69 -28.41 -39.36
C SER A 1080 -15.63 -27.73 -38.52
N PHE A 1081 -15.62 -27.94 -37.21
CA PHE A 1081 -14.65 -27.32 -36.29
C PHE A 1081 -14.48 -28.16 -35.03
N LEU A 1082 -13.50 -27.80 -34.19
CA LEU A 1082 -13.34 -28.36 -32.86
C LEU A 1082 -14.27 -27.62 -31.91
N ALA A 1083 -15.20 -28.35 -31.28
CA ALA A 1083 -16.14 -27.76 -30.35
C ALA A 1083 -15.39 -27.11 -29.17
N PRO A 1084 -15.68 -25.84 -28.83
CA PRO A 1084 -15.26 -25.25 -27.57
C PRO A 1084 -16.11 -25.80 -26.41
N GLY A 1085 -15.84 -25.35 -25.20
CA GLY A 1085 -16.62 -25.63 -24.00
C GLY A 1085 -17.76 -24.64 -23.77
N SER A 1086 -18.60 -24.92 -22.77
CA SER A 1086 -19.57 -23.95 -22.24
C SER A 1086 -18.90 -22.84 -21.42
N THR A 1087 -17.81 -23.20 -20.75
CA THR A 1087 -16.97 -22.30 -19.97
C THR A 1087 -15.55 -22.52 -20.46
N TRP A 1088 -15.02 -21.56 -21.22
CA TRP A 1088 -13.76 -21.73 -21.92
C TRP A 1088 -13.74 -23.01 -22.77
N TYR A 1089 -12.77 -23.91 -22.58
CA TYR A 1089 -12.67 -25.21 -23.25
C TYR A 1089 -13.21 -26.40 -22.44
N ALA A 1090 -14.01 -26.15 -21.39
CA ALA A 1090 -14.65 -27.20 -20.59
C ALA A 1090 -16.18 -27.26 -20.80
N GLY A 1091 -16.74 -28.47 -20.78
CA GLY A 1091 -18.19 -28.70 -20.89
C GLY A 1091 -18.72 -28.75 -22.33
N THR A 1092 -19.97 -28.36 -22.54
CA THR A 1092 -20.64 -28.36 -23.85
C THR A 1092 -21.46 -27.08 -24.02
N PRO A 1093 -21.20 -26.25 -25.04
CA PRO A 1093 -22.00 -25.06 -25.31
C PRO A 1093 -23.49 -25.38 -25.45
N ALA A 1094 -24.36 -24.42 -25.21
CA ALA A 1094 -25.79 -24.59 -25.45
C ALA A 1094 -26.10 -24.58 -26.96
N ALA A 1095 -25.45 -23.69 -27.71
CA ALA A 1095 -25.67 -23.52 -29.14
C ALA A 1095 -24.47 -22.87 -29.85
N TYR A 1096 -24.57 -22.79 -31.17
CA TYR A 1096 -23.71 -21.99 -32.05
C TYR A 1096 -24.56 -20.99 -32.83
N LEU A 1097 -24.10 -19.75 -32.95
CA LEU A 1097 -24.63 -18.77 -33.90
C LEU A 1097 -23.83 -18.90 -35.20
N VAL A 1098 -24.52 -19.19 -36.30
CA VAL A 1098 -23.92 -19.35 -37.63
C VAL A 1098 -24.39 -18.19 -38.51
N THR A 1099 -23.50 -17.24 -38.78
CA THR A 1099 -23.78 -16.07 -39.62
C THR A 1099 -23.22 -16.28 -41.01
N ALA A 1100 -24.08 -16.22 -42.03
CA ALA A 1100 -23.70 -16.46 -43.42
C ALA A 1100 -23.72 -15.17 -44.26
N GLN A 1101 -22.68 -14.96 -45.07
CA GLN A 1101 -22.59 -13.82 -46.00
C GLN A 1101 -22.83 -14.27 -47.45
N PRO A 1102 -23.43 -13.43 -48.33
CA PRO A 1102 -23.80 -12.03 -48.12
C PRO A 1102 -25.20 -11.82 -47.52
N SER A 1103 -25.91 -12.88 -47.15
CA SER A 1103 -27.29 -12.75 -46.64
C SER A 1103 -27.36 -12.05 -45.28
N GLY A 1104 -26.28 -12.07 -44.50
CA GLY A 1104 -26.22 -11.56 -43.14
C GLY A 1104 -27.08 -12.35 -42.15
N VAL A 1105 -27.63 -13.50 -42.55
CA VAL A 1105 -28.56 -14.28 -41.71
C VAL A 1105 -27.78 -15.07 -40.67
N THR A 1106 -28.11 -14.85 -39.41
CA THR A 1106 -27.61 -15.62 -38.26
C THR A 1106 -28.61 -16.70 -37.87
N THR A 1107 -28.16 -17.96 -37.82
CA THR A 1107 -28.98 -19.11 -37.38
C THR A 1107 -28.41 -19.69 -36.10
N ARG A 1108 -29.26 -19.90 -35.09
CA ARG A 1108 -28.89 -20.59 -33.84
C ARG A 1108 -29.04 -22.10 -34.02
N VAL A 1109 -27.96 -22.86 -33.78
CA VAL A 1109 -27.90 -24.31 -33.93
C VAL A 1109 -27.49 -24.94 -32.61
N SER A 1110 -28.26 -25.90 -32.09
CA SER A 1110 -27.90 -26.60 -30.85
C SER A 1110 -26.56 -27.33 -30.98
N ALA A 1111 -25.75 -27.27 -29.93
CA ALA A 1111 -24.51 -28.03 -29.90
C ALA A 1111 -24.82 -29.54 -29.80
N SER A 1112 -24.00 -30.36 -30.47
CA SER A 1112 -24.17 -31.82 -30.50
C SER A 1112 -22.90 -32.58 -30.13
N ALA A 1113 -21.82 -31.88 -29.83
CA ALA A 1113 -20.52 -32.43 -29.50
C ALA A 1113 -19.94 -31.70 -28.27
N ALA A 1114 -19.29 -32.46 -27.38
CA ALA A 1114 -18.58 -31.92 -26.23
C ALA A 1114 -17.26 -31.24 -26.65
N ALA A 1115 -16.70 -30.41 -25.77
CA ALA A 1115 -15.43 -29.73 -26.01
C ALA A 1115 -14.32 -30.70 -26.49
N GLY A 1116 -13.52 -30.26 -27.47
CA GLY A 1116 -12.45 -31.07 -28.06
C GLY A 1116 -12.92 -32.15 -29.05
N SER A 1117 -14.23 -32.29 -29.28
CA SER A 1117 -14.77 -33.17 -30.32
C SER A 1117 -15.10 -32.39 -31.60
N THR A 1118 -15.16 -33.07 -32.75
CA THR A 1118 -15.56 -32.43 -34.01
C THR A 1118 -17.06 -32.10 -34.01
N GLN A 1119 -17.40 -30.82 -34.14
CA GLN A 1119 -18.76 -30.33 -34.38
C GLN A 1119 -18.96 -30.04 -35.87
N ARG A 1120 -20.19 -30.27 -36.35
CA ARG A 1120 -20.62 -29.88 -37.70
C ARG A 1120 -21.90 -29.06 -37.63
N VAL A 1121 -21.98 -27.98 -38.40
CA VAL A 1121 -23.16 -27.12 -38.49
C VAL A 1121 -23.54 -26.88 -39.95
N ALA A 1122 -24.84 -26.76 -40.21
CA ALA A 1122 -25.33 -26.45 -41.55
C ALA A 1122 -25.04 -24.98 -41.89
N VAL A 1123 -24.62 -24.73 -43.13
CA VAL A 1123 -24.39 -23.37 -43.68
C VAL A 1123 -25.31 -23.19 -44.89
N PRO A 1124 -25.99 -22.04 -45.04
CA PRO A 1124 -26.82 -21.75 -46.21
C PRO A 1124 -26.09 -21.94 -47.54
N LYS A 1125 -26.79 -22.46 -48.54
CA LYS A 1125 -26.22 -22.63 -49.89
C LYS A 1125 -26.04 -21.25 -50.55
N GLY A 1126 -24.89 -21.03 -51.18
CA GLY A 1126 -24.56 -19.76 -51.84
C GLY A 1126 -23.82 -18.77 -50.94
N SER A 1127 -23.48 -19.16 -49.71
CA SER A 1127 -22.64 -18.34 -48.83
C SER A 1127 -21.23 -18.19 -49.37
N THR A 1128 -20.65 -17.00 -49.21
CA THR A 1128 -19.28 -16.64 -49.59
C THR A 1128 -18.33 -16.55 -48.40
N ALA A 1129 -18.86 -16.36 -47.19
CA ALA A 1129 -18.14 -16.41 -45.92
C ALA A 1129 -19.08 -16.90 -44.81
N VAL A 1130 -18.53 -17.50 -43.76
CA VAL A 1130 -19.27 -17.91 -42.56
C VAL A 1130 -18.55 -17.44 -41.30
N SER A 1131 -19.31 -16.98 -40.31
CA SER A 1131 -18.83 -16.75 -38.94
C SER A 1131 -19.59 -17.67 -37.98
N ILE A 1132 -18.88 -18.26 -37.03
CA ILE A 1132 -19.42 -19.16 -36.01
C ILE A 1132 -19.00 -18.68 -34.62
N GLN A 1133 -19.99 -18.46 -33.76
CA GLN A 1133 -19.80 -18.15 -32.34
C GLN A 1133 -20.46 -19.23 -31.48
N ALA A 1134 -19.83 -19.62 -30.37
CA ALA A 1134 -20.45 -20.50 -29.38
C ALA A 1134 -21.24 -19.68 -28.35
N VAL A 1135 -22.32 -20.26 -27.83
CA VAL A 1135 -23.18 -19.64 -26.82
C VAL A 1135 -23.36 -20.61 -25.65
N ASN A 1136 -23.10 -20.16 -24.43
CA ASN A 1136 -23.34 -20.98 -23.24
C ASN A 1136 -24.80 -20.90 -22.77
N SER A 1137 -25.13 -21.60 -21.68
CA SER A 1137 -26.50 -21.60 -21.13
C SER A 1137 -26.91 -20.29 -20.46
N ALA A 1138 -25.93 -19.47 -20.04
CA ALA A 1138 -26.16 -18.12 -19.51
C ALA A 1138 -26.35 -17.07 -20.62
N GLY A 1139 -26.15 -17.46 -21.89
CA GLY A 1139 -26.30 -16.56 -23.03
C GLY A 1139 -25.01 -15.84 -23.43
N LEU A 1140 -23.89 -16.09 -22.74
CA LEU A 1140 -22.60 -15.47 -23.09
C LEU A 1140 -22.09 -16.01 -24.44
N LEU A 1141 -21.51 -15.10 -25.21
CA LEU A 1141 -20.95 -15.36 -26.53
C LEU A 1141 -19.44 -15.56 -26.43
N GLY A 1142 -18.92 -16.60 -27.09
CA GLY A 1142 -17.50 -16.70 -27.38
C GLY A 1142 -17.13 -15.88 -28.62
N LEU A 1143 -15.83 -15.63 -28.82
CA LEU A 1143 -15.34 -14.87 -29.97
C LEU A 1143 -15.74 -15.51 -31.32
N PRO A 1144 -16.08 -14.70 -32.34
CA PRO A 1144 -16.42 -15.19 -33.68
C PRO A 1144 -15.22 -15.78 -34.40
N ALA A 1145 -15.35 -17.03 -34.87
CA ALA A 1145 -14.42 -17.63 -35.82
C ALA A 1145 -14.97 -17.48 -37.25
N SER A 1146 -14.20 -16.84 -38.13
CA SER A 1146 -14.55 -16.66 -39.54
C SER A 1146 -13.84 -17.68 -40.43
N GLY A 1147 -14.52 -18.16 -41.48
CA GLY A 1147 -13.99 -19.16 -42.43
C GLY A 1147 -14.55 -19.06 -43.84
#